data_AF-A0A1S1WVV7-F1
#
_entry.id   AF-A0A1S1WVV7-F1
#
_cell.length_a   1.000
_cell.length_b   1.000
_cell.length_c   1.000
_cell.angle_alpha   90.00
_cell.angle_beta   90.00
_cell.angle_gamma   90.00
#
_symmetry.space_group_name_H-M   'P 1'
#
loop_
_entity.id
_entity.type
_entity.pdbx_description
1 polymer ?
#
loop_
_entity_poly.entity_id
_entity_poly.type
_entity_poly.pdbx_seq_one_letter_code
_entity_poly.pdbx_strand_id
1 'polypeptide(L)'
;MTDHKARWRQAIDHALAAVAPAWPLDSLVASSPYWGLRDQPFSHAADTLRQVADSSLHLPRSEYLDAWQRGEISADALEAALLEAGWTDGAQAWLATEPRNADHPPSPRPLAAYHREAAGPLSAQSWTDVVIQQISQYCAAWFDRDQANWHLDHERGFYAAWLEQMRHPYGLSVLPERREQIRLRAEQLPGDAEAMLAAGLEQLQAGQAWLTPWLQALLMRNNGWAAWCAYLGWQAGLKSETDGHLRQLLAIQLAWECMLDDGARGPDSAWSAWRRDWEPHRHGRADARALIWQRAHELSLHGPLTQALCREPAAEDVMRPTLQAVFCIDVRSEPLRRALEETVPDCRTYGFAGFFGLPLAYRVPGSDAAQPRLPVLLAPGWEAHTPLETKPAAAWRGWRAFLRSPLSGFALVESAGLGKLAALARRSKARGYQAALPQLDPWLTPRSAKLVPQEGLGLEKRMEIVSGLLPAMGLSGSMAPWVLLVGHASHASNNPQAAALQCGACGGHGGHQHVRLLANWFNDPALRERLAALGRPIPADTVFLPALHLTHSDEILLLDAETLQADARARLPGLQAELQAASALARKRRAPQVGLAPEANDAILLKKMRQKGDDWAETRPEWALAGNAFFIAAPRSKTRRLDLGGRAFLHEYDWRADADGSRLQTILAAPMVVAHWINMQYFASTVDPRRFGSGNKLLHNVVGGRIGVFEGNSGDLRIGLAWQSVHDGQRLRHAPLRLAVCIDAPPEKLAAALAAQPIPRQLAENGWLHLYCVHGETPLRWHAEGGWKHD
;
A
#
# COMPACT_ATOMS: atom_id res chain seq x y z
N MET A 1 -9.16 -12.24 -41.56
CA MET A 1 -10.08 -11.73 -40.50
C MET A 1 -9.78 -12.31 -39.12
N THR A 2 -9.40 -13.58 -38.98
CA THR A 2 -9.10 -14.23 -37.68
C THR A 2 -7.82 -13.72 -37.01
N ASP A 3 -6.73 -13.52 -37.76
CA ASP A 3 -5.44 -13.02 -37.24
C ASP A 3 -5.54 -11.55 -36.73
N HIS A 4 -6.23 -10.70 -37.48
CA HIS A 4 -6.44 -9.29 -37.09
C HIS A 4 -7.26 -9.14 -35.80
N LYS A 5 -8.34 -9.94 -35.63
CA LYS A 5 -9.13 -9.96 -34.39
C LYS A 5 -8.33 -10.49 -33.20
N ALA A 6 -7.43 -11.45 -33.41
CA ALA A 6 -6.57 -11.98 -32.37
C ALA A 6 -5.57 -10.93 -31.86
N ARG A 7 -4.99 -10.13 -32.78
CA ARG A 7 -3.99 -9.11 -32.44
C ARG A 7 -4.54 -7.97 -31.57
N TRP A 8 -5.73 -7.47 -31.85
CA TRP A 8 -6.31 -6.38 -31.03
C TRP A 8 -6.74 -6.86 -29.65
N ARG A 9 -7.25 -8.09 -29.55
CA ARG A 9 -7.56 -8.72 -28.26
C ARG A 9 -6.31 -8.85 -27.40
N GLN A 10 -5.20 -9.31 -27.97
CA GLN A 10 -3.92 -9.36 -27.27
C GLN A 10 -3.46 -7.96 -26.80
N ALA A 11 -3.59 -6.95 -27.65
CA ALA A 11 -3.22 -5.58 -27.28
C ALA A 11 -4.08 -5.03 -26.14
N ILE A 12 -5.39 -5.33 -26.14
CA ILE A 12 -6.31 -5.02 -25.04
C ILE A 12 -5.88 -5.75 -23.78
N ASP A 13 -5.68 -7.07 -23.83
CA ASP A 13 -5.33 -7.87 -22.65
C ASP A 13 -4.00 -7.38 -22.01
N HIS A 14 -3.00 -7.03 -22.83
CA HIS A 14 -1.76 -6.40 -22.35
C HIS A 14 -1.98 -5.02 -21.72
N ALA A 15 -2.87 -4.19 -22.28
CA ALA A 15 -3.19 -2.88 -21.72
C ALA A 15 -3.92 -3.00 -20.37
N LEU A 16 -4.84 -3.95 -20.23
CA LEU A 16 -5.56 -4.21 -18.98
C LEU A 16 -4.62 -4.78 -17.92
N ALA A 17 -3.71 -5.69 -18.28
CA ALA A 17 -2.75 -6.29 -17.35
C ALA A 17 -1.74 -5.28 -16.76
N ALA A 18 -1.53 -4.15 -17.43
CA ALA A 18 -0.66 -3.07 -16.95
C ALA A 18 -1.26 -2.26 -15.79
N VAL A 19 -2.58 -2.34 -15.56
CA VAL A 19 -3.27 -1.60 -14.49
C VAL A 19 -3.15 -2.35 -13.16
N ALA A 20 -2.53 -1.72 -12.17
CA ALA A 20 -2.44 -2.27 -10.82
C ALA A 20 -3.73 -2.05 -10.02
N PRO A 21 -4.15 -3.01 -9.17
CA PRO A 21 -5.31 -2.85 -8.30
C PRO A 21 -5.07 -1.81 -7.19
N ALA A 22 -6.13 -1.09 -6.78
CA ALA A 22 -6.12 -0.21 -5.62
C ALA A 22 -7.24 -0.57 -4.62
N TRP A 23 -6.88 -0.73 -3.35
CA TRP A 23 -7.80 -1.15 -2.29
C TRP A 23 -8.66 -0.01 -1.75
N PRO A 24 -9.90 -0.30 -1.30
CA PRO A 24 -10.80 0.71 -0.76
C PRO A 24 -10.31 1.27 0.58
N LEU A 25 -10.81 2.45 0.97
CA LEU A 25 -10.40 3.21 2.15
C LEU A 25 -10.48 2.44 3.48
N ASP A 26 -11.42 1.51 3.58
CA ASP A 26 -11.69 0.73 4.78
C ASP A 26 -10.76 -0.48 4.95
N SER A 27 -10.01 -0.83 3.90
CA SER A 27 -8.98 -1.88 3.85
C SER A 27 -7.76 -1.43 3.05
N LEU A 28 -7.50 -0.12 3.04
CA LEU A 28 -6.48 0.51 2.22
C LEU A 28 -5.10 -0.02 2.64
N VAL A 29 -4.46 -0.73 1.72
CA VAL A 29 -3.08 -1.17 1.85
C VAL A 29 -2.22 -0.42 0.84
N ALA A 30 -1.00 -0.08 1.25
CA ALA A 30 0.00 0.47 0.34
C ALA A 30 0.43 -0.64 -0.63
N SER A 31 0.05 -0.49 -1.91
CA SER A 31 0.31 -1.46 -2.97
C SER A 31 1.05 -0.81 -4.13
N SER A 32 1.90 -1.55 -4.85
CA SER A 32 2.65 -0.94 -5.96
C SER A 32 1.72 -0.54 -7.10
N PRO A 33 1.59 0.76 -7.45
CA PRO A 33 0.80 1.16 -8.61
C PRO A 33 1.48 0.78 -9.94
N TYR A 34 2.74 0.33 -9.88
CA TYR A 34 3.52 -0.15 -11.02
C TYR A 34 3.47 -1.67 -11.16
N TRP A 35 2.66 -2.37 -10.36
CA TRP A 35 2.66 -3.83 -10.32
C TRP A 35 2.43 -4.50 -11.67
N GLY A 36 1.63 -3.89 -12.54
CA GLY A 36 1.36 -4.37 -13.90
C GLY A 36 2.53 -4.25 -14.88
N LEU A 37 3.62 -3.56 -14.50
CA LEU A 37 4.83 -3.38 -15.33
C LEU A 37 6.03 -4.21 -14.83
N ARG A 38 5.83 -5.07 -13.82
CA ARG A 38 6.91 -5.81 -13.14
C ARG A 38 7.68 -6.77 -14.04
N ASP A 39 7.09 -7.17 -15.16
CA ASP A 39 7.67 -8.02 -16.18
C ASP A 39 8.69 -7.27 -17.06
N GLN A 40 8.66 -5.93 -17.04
CA GLN A 40 9.62 -5.08 -17.72
C GLN A 40 10.75 -4.65 -16.78
N PRO A 41 11.99 -4.49 -17.30
CA PRO A 41 13.05 -3.78 -16.58
C PRO A 41 12.61 -2.39 -16.15
N PHE A 42 13.03 -1.94 -14.96
CA PHE A 42 12.65 -0.65 -14.37
C PHE A 42 12.88 0.55 -15.32
N SER A 43 13.99 0.55 -16.08
CA SER A 43 14.27 1.57 -17.10
C SER A 43 13.27 1.55 -18.27
N HIS A 44 12.89 0.37 -18.75
CA HIS A 44 11.87 0.24 -19.80
C HIS A 44 10.48 0.61 -19.29
N ALA A 45 10.15 0.29 -18.03
CA ALA A 45 8.92 0.77 -17.41
C ALA A 45 8.90 2.30 -17.28
N ALA A 46 10.04 2.95 -17.05
CA ALA A 46 10.16 4.40 -17.09
C ALA A 46 9.87 4.97 -18.48
N ASP A 47 10.37 4.34 -19.55
CA ASP A 47 10.04 4.71 -20.94
C ASP A 47 8.54 4.52 -21.22
N THR A 48 7.96 3.38 -20.80
CA THR A 48 6.52 3.10 -20.95
C THR A 48 5.68 4.17 -20.25
N LEU A 49 5.96 4.47 -18.97
CA LEU A 49 5.22 5.49 -18.20
C LEU A 49 5.37 6.90 -18.79
N ARG A 50 6.55 7.22 -19.31
CA ARG A 50 6.80 8.46 -20.03
C ARG A 50 5.93 8.53 -21.29
N GLN A 51 5.86 7.45 -22.06
CA GLN A 51 5.10 7.37 -23.30
C GLN A 51 3.58 7.45 -23.08
N VAL A 52 3.04 6.80 -22.06
CA VAL A 52 1.56 6.68 -21.89
C VAL A 52 0.95 7.78 -21.03
N ALA A 53 1.73 8.42 -20.17
CA ALA A 53 1.19 9.35 -19.18
C ALA A 53 2.13 10.52 -18.83
N ASP A 54 3.23 10.77 -19.55
CA ASP A 54 4.23 11.77 -19.17
C ASP A 54 4.72 11.57 -17.70
N SER A 55 4.59 10.36 -17.14
CA SER A 55 4.95 10.06 -15.75
C SER A 55 6.41 9.62 -15.67
N SER A 56 7.05 9.85 -14.53
CA SER A 56 8.47 9.53 -14.32
C SER A 56 8.65 8.50 -13.21
N LEU A 57 9.78 7.78 -13.25
CA LEU A 57 10.25 6.89 -12.18
C LEU A 57 11.49 7.46 -11.47
N HIS A 58 11.60 8.79 -11.45
CA HIS A 58 12.69 9.51 -10.81
C HIS A 58 12.20 10.90 -10.41
N LEU A 59 12.80 11.51 -9.40
CA LEU A 59 12.55 12.90 -9.06
C LEU A 59 13.03 13.85 -10.19
N PRO A 60 12.60 15.11 -10.18
CA PRO A 60 13.25 16.15 -10.98
C PRO A 60 14.74 16.22 -10.68
N ARG A 61 15.57 16.49 -11.70
CA ARG A 61 17.04 16.57 -11.54
C ARG A 61 17.50 17.53 -10.44
N SER A 62 16.78 18.63 -10.23
CA SER A 62 17.06 19.59 -9.16
C SER A 62 17.04 18.95 -7.77
N GLU A 63 16.11 18.03 -7.50
CA GLU A 63 16.03 17.35 -6.20
C GLU A 63 17.26 16.48 -5.93
N TYR A 64 17.80 15.81 -6.95
CA TYR A 64 19.04 15.03 -6.82
C TYR A 64 20.26 15.93 -6.65
N LEU A 65 20.31 17.07 -7.35
CA LEU A 65 21.38 18.05 -7.17
C LEU A 65 21.36 18.64 -5.76
N ASP A 66 20.18 18.93 -5.21
CA ASP A 66 20.05 19.39 -3.84
C ASP A 66 20.46 18.31 -2.84
N ALA A 67 20.10 17.04 -3.09
CA ALA A 67 20.54 15.90 -2.28
C ALA A 67 22.07 15.71 -2.33
N TRP A 68 22.67 15.88 -3.51
CA TRP A 68 24.12 15.91 -3.70
C TRP A 68 24.78 17.04 -2.91
N GLN A 69 24.26 18.27 -2.98
CA GLN A 69 24.78 19.42 -2.24
C GLN A 69 24.67 19.24 -0.71
N ARG A 70 23.63 18.52 -0.24
CA ARG A 70 23.47 18.16 1.17
C ARG A 70 24.34 16.97 1.60
N GLY A 71 25.03 16.30 0.68
CA GLY A 71 25.84 15.11 0.95
C GLY A 71 25.01 13.83 1.18
N GLU A 72 23.72 13.84 0.84
CA GLU A 72 22.87 12.64 0.86
C GLU A 72 23.23 11.67 -0.26
N ILE A 73 23.72 12.20 -1.38
CA ILE A 73 24.36 11.43 -2.46
C ILE A 73 25.87 11.60 -2.32
N SER A 74 26.58 10.50 -2.11
CA SER A 74 28.04 10.47 -1.97
C SER A 74 28.74 10.39 -3.33
N ALA A 75 29.98 10.90 -3.40
CA ALA A 75 30.81 10.84 -4.61
C ALA A 75 31.08 9.40 -5.05
N ASP A 76 31.39 8.52 -4.11
CA ASP A 76 31.67 7.10 -4.39
C ASP A 76 30.44 6.40 -4.97
N ALA A 77 29.24 6.71 -4.46
CA ALA A 77 28.00 6.15 -4.99
C ALA A 77 27.64 6.68 -6.37
N LEU A 78 27.95 7.95 -6.66
CA LEU A 78 27.79 8.51 -8.01
C LEU A 78 28.75 7.84 -8.99
N GLU A 79 30.01 7.65 -8.60
CA GLU A 79 31.00 6.93 -9.41
C GLU A 79 30.55 5.49 -9.70
N ALA A 80 30.09 4.76 -8.68
CA ALA A 80 29.57 3.41 -8.85
C ALA A 80 28.33 3.37 -9.77
N ALA A 81 27.39 4.30 -9.62
CA ALA A 81 26.23 4.39 -10.52
C ALA A 81 26.61 4.71 -11.97
N LEU A 82 27.65 5.51 -12.18
CA LEU A 82 28.18 5.84 -13.52
C LEU A 82 28.84 4.62 -14.16
N LEU A 83 29.65 3.89 -13.41
CA LEU A 83 30.26 2.64 -13.88
C LEU A 83 29.18 1.60 -14.25
N GLU A 84 28.12 1.46 -13.43
CA GLU A 84 26.96 0.61 -13.76
C GLU A 84 26.28 1.03 -15.07
N ALA A 85 26.27 2.34 -15.38
CA ALA A 85 25.71 2.88 -16.61
C ALA A 85 26.70 2.86 -17.81
N GLY A 86 27.92 2.35 -17.62
CA GLY A 86 28.95 2.28 -18.65
C GLY A 86 29.72 3.59 -18.88
N TRP A 87 29.65 4.55 -17.95
CA TRP A 87 30.44 5.78 -17.98
C TRP A 87 31.74 5.63 -17.19
N THR A 88 32.89 5.81 -17.85
CA THR A 88 34.23 5.56 -17.27
C THR A 88 35.08 6.81 -17.09
N ASP A 89 34.63 7.98 -17.59
CA ASP A 89 35.42 9.22 -17.54
C ASP A 89 35.36 9.92 -16.16
N GLY A 90 34.69 9.30 -15.19
CA GLY A 90 34.56 9.77 -13.82
C GLY A 90 33.43 10.76 -13.56
N ALA A 91 33.04 10.88 -12.30
CA ALA A 91 31.95 11.74 -11.85
C ALA A 91 32.17 13.23 -12.14
N GLN A 92 33.39 13.74 -12.01
CA GLN A 92 33.70 15.15 -12.29
C GLN A 92 33.47 15.51 -13.76
N ALA A 93 33.94 14.66 -14.69
CA ALA A 93 33.70 14.85 -16.11
C ALA A 93 32.20 14.75 -16.43
N TRP A 94 31.50 13.78 -15.83
CA TRP A 94 30.07 13.64 -16.02
C TRP A 94 29.27 14.85 -15.51
N LEU A 95 29.61 15.40 -14.35
CA LEU A 95 28.99 16.62 -13.79
C LEU A 95 29.26 17.85 -14.67
N ALA A 96 30.45 17.95 -15.27
CA ALA A 96 30.80 19.03 -16.18
C ALA A 96 30.04 18.95 -17.52
N THR A 97 29.60 17.75 -17.93
CA THR A 97 28.71 17.58 -19.09
C THR A 97 27.27 17.94 -18.74
N GLU A 98 27.00 19.20 -18.40
CA GLU A 98 25.64 19.65 -18.13
C GLU A 98 24.85 19.68 -19.45
N PRO A 99 23.83 18.82 -19.67
CA PRO A 99 23.01 18.95 -20.85
C PRO A 99 22.16 20.22 -20.67
N ARG A 100 22.14 21.10 -21.68
CA ARG A 100 21.01 22.04 -21.85
C ARG A 100 19.73 21.23 -21.67
N ASN A 101 18.74 21.74 -20.92
CA ASN A 101 17.43 21.10 -20.78
C ASN A 101 17.05 20.51 -22.13
N ALA A 102 17.11 19.18 -22.24
CA ALA A 102 16.69 18.55 -23.47
C ALA A 102 15.19 18.79 -23.50
N ASP A 103 14.72 19.52 -24.52
CA ASP A 103 13.30 19.61 -24.82
C ASP A 103 12.84 18.20 -25.16
N HIS A 104 12.49 17.43 -24.14
CA HIS A 104 11.94 16.10 -24.33
C HIS A 104 10.57 16.28 -24.99
N PRO A 105 10.29 15.59 -26.10
CA PRO A 105 8.96 15.66 -26.70
C PRO A 105 7.91 15.26 -25.65
N PRO A 106 6.77 15.96 -25.59
CA PRO A 106 5.67 15.57 -24.73
C PRO A 106 5.15 14.19 -25.12
N SER A 107 4.50 13.47 -24.20
CA SER A 107 3.89 12.20 -24.52
C SER A 107 2.78 12.39 -25.56
N PRO A 108 2.56 11.39 -26.43
CA PRO A 108 1.38 11.35 -27.29
C PRO A 108 0.10 11.49 -26.45
N ARG A 109 -0.92 12.17 -27.00
CA ARG A 109 -2.17 12.43 -26.29
C ARG A 109 -3.33 11.61 -26.88
N PRO A 110 -4.40 11.32 -26.13
CA PRO A 110 -5.64 10.79 -26.72
C PRO A 110 -6.26 11.74 -27.74
N LEU A 111 -7.10 11.25 -28.64
CA LEU A 111 -7.78 12.06 -29.68
C LEU A 111 -8.59 13.19 -29.04
N ALA A 112 -9.24 12.93 -27.91
CA ALA A 112 -9.98 13.93 -27.14
C ALA A 112 -9.18 15.22 -26.83
N ALA A 113 -7.85 15.15 -26.74
CA ALA A 113 -6.99 16.31 -26.45
C ALA A 113 -6.69 17.20 -27.66
N TYR A 114 -7.02 16.77 -28.89
CA TYR A 114 -6.77 17.54 -30.13
C TYR A 114 -7.95 18.43 -30.52
N HIS A 115 -9.09 18.28 -29.84
CA HIS A 115 -10.22 19.18 -30.01
C HIS A 115 -9.94 20.51 -29.31
N ARG A 116 -9.88 21.59 -30.08
CA ARG A 116 -9.53 22.95 -29.60
C ARG A 116 -10.71 23.70 -28.96
N GLU A 117 -11.92 23.17 -29.10
CA GLU A 117 -13.10 23.77 -28.50
C GLU A 117 -13.13 23.52 -26.99
N ALA A 118 -13.59 24.50 -26.23
CA ALA A 118 -13.85 24.32 -24.81
C ALA A 118 -15.17 23.57 -24.59
N ALA A 119 -15.21 22.72 -23.58
CA ALA A 119 -16.29 21.83 -23.23
C ALA A 119 -16.81 22.09 -21.79
N GLY A 120 -17.88 21.40 -21.41
CA GLY A 120 -18.45 21.41 -20.06
C GLY A 120 -19.58 22.44 -19.82
N PRO A 121 -20.14 22.47 -18.59
CA PRO A 121 -21.27 23.34 -18.19
C PRO A 121 -21.01 24.84 -18.26
N LEU A 122 -19.78 25.28 -18.56
CA LEU A 122 -19.40 26.69 -18.69
C LEU A 122 -18.43 26.94 -19.86
N SER A 123 -18.22 25.96 -20.76
CA SER A 123 -17.26 26.06 -21.88
C SER A 123 -15.85 26.52 -21.46
N ALA A 124 -15.37 26.05 -20.31
CA ALA A 124 -14.06 26.40 -19.75
C ALA A 124 -13.12 25.19 -19.59
N GLN A 125 -13.62 23.97 -19.81
CA GLN A 125 -12.89 22.72 -19.61
C GLN A 125 -12.39 22.16 -20.94
N SER A 126 -11.34 21.36 -20.93
CA SER A 126 -10.99 20.57 -22.12
C SER A 126 -11.93 19.36 -22.24
N TRP A 127 -12.02 18.76 -23.43
CA TRP A 127 -12.72 17.48 -23.59
C TRP A 127 -12.10 16.37 -22.75
N THR A 128 -10.80 16.41 -22.48
CA THR A 128 -10.14 15.45 -21.60
C THR A 128 -10.69 15.55 -20.18
N ASP A 129 -10.85 16.77 -19.64
CA ASP A 129 -11.40 16.99 -18.30
C ASP A 129 -12.86 16.55 -18.20
N VAL A 130 -13.67 16.86 -19.22
CA VAL A 130 -15.08 16.44 -19.30
C VAL A 130 -15.18 14.92 -19.30
N VAL A 131 -14.39 14.23 -20.12
CA VAL A 131 -14.40 12.75 -20.18
C VAL A 131 -14.01 12.16 -18.82
N ILE A 132 -12.92 12.66 -18.21
CA ILE A 132 -12.48 12.22 -16.87
C ILE A 132 -13.63 12.38 -15.87
N GLN A 133 -14.24 13.56 -15.83
CA GLN A 133 -15.30 13.88 -14.89
C GLN A 133 -16.55 13.01 -15.09
N GLN A 134 -17.00 12.84 -16.33
CA GLN A 134 -18.20 12.05 -16.64
C GLN A 134 -18.02 10.57 -16.30
N ILE A 135 -16.90 9.99 -16.69
CA ILE A 135 -16.55 8.61 -16.34
C ILE A 135 -16.48 8.47 -14.82
N SER A 136 -15.88 9.43 -14.12
CA SER A 136 -15.72 9.37 -12.68
C SER A 136 -17.04 9.50 -11.92
N GLN A 137 -17.94 10.36 -12.38
CA GLN A 137 -19.29 10.50 -11.81
C GLN A 137 -20.12 9.23 -12.03
N TYR A 138 -20.05 8.65 -13.23
CA TYR A 138 -20.71 7.38 -13.54
C TYR A 138 -20.17 6.24 -12.68
N CYS A 139 -18.85 6.07 -12.58
CA CYS A 139 -18.25 5.04 -11.75
C CYS A 139 -18.59 5.23 -10.27
N ALA A 140 -18.55 6.47 -9.77
CA ALA A 140 -18.94 6.78 -8.40
C ALA A 140 -20.40 6.38 -8.12
N ALA A 141 -21.32 6.66 -9.03
CA ALA A 141 -22.73 6.29 -8.89
C ALA A 141 -22.97 4.77 -9.04
N TRP A 142 -22.23 4.11 -9.96
CA TRP A 142 -22.38 2.69 -10.23
C TRP A 142 -21.85 1.81 -9.10
N PHE A 143 -20.64 2.12 -8.60
CA PHE A 143 -19.98 1.29 -7.60
C PHE A 143 -20.42 1.61 -6.17
N ASP A 144 -21.17 2.69 -5.94
CA ASP A 144 -21.71 3.01 -4.61
C ASP A 144 -22.73 1.96 -4.15
N ARG A 145 -22.42 1.35 -3.00
CA ARG A 145 -23.27 0.40 -2.28
C ARG A 145 -23.67 0.88 -0.89
N ASP A 146 -23.13 2.00 -0.43
CA ASP A 146 -23.07 2.36 0.99
C ASP A 146 -23.62 3.76 1.31
N GLN A 147 -23.38 4.73 0.41
CA GLN A 147 -23.58 6.16 0.66
C GLN A 147 -24.91 6.68 0.10
N ALA A 148 -25.20 6.45 -1.18
CA ALA A 148 -26.45 6.85 -1.82
C ALA A 148 -27.61 5.92 -1.46
N ASN A 149 -28.83 6.48 -1.35
CA ASN A 149 -30.06 5.69 -1.21
C ASN A 149 -30.65 5.32 -2.59
N TRP A 150 -30.23 6.01 -3.65
CA TRP A 150 -30.66 5.77 -5.02
C TRP A 150 -29.47 5.24 -5.80
N HIS A 151 -29.66 4.11 -6.45
CA HIS A 151 -28.62 3.44 -7.24
C HIS A 151 -29.01 3.41 -8.70
N LEU A 152 -28.01 3.31 -9.57
CA LEU A 152 -28.24 3.02 -10.98
C LEU A 152 -28.83 1.60 -11.13
N ASP A 153 -29.56 1.40 -12.22
CA ASP A 153 -30.04 0.08 -12.60
C ASP A 153 -28.84 -0.78 -13.05
N HIS A 154 -28.64 -1.91 -12.37
CA HIS A 154 -27.54 -2.84 -12.64
C HIS A 154 -27.92 -3.98 -13.60
N GLU A 155 -29.21 -4.15 -13.95
CA GLU A 155 -29.68 -5.29 -14.75
C GLU A 155 -29.09 -5.31 -16.17
N ARG A 156 -28.83 -4.13 -16.75
CA ARG A 156 -28.31 -3.99 -18.12
C ARG A 156 -26.81 -4.22 -18.24
N GLY A 157 -26.07 -4.31 -17.14
CA GLY A 157 -24.60 -4.36 -17.12
C GLY A 157 -23.93 -2.98 -17.25
N PHE A 158 -22.65 -2.91 -16.92
CA PHE A 158 -21.91 -1.64 -16.70
C PHE A 158 -21.82 -0.79 -17.98
N TYR A 159 -21.28 -1.31 -19.08
CA TYR A 159 -21.18 -0.52 -20.32
C TYR A 159 -22.55 -0.07 -20.87
N ALA A 160 -23.55 -0.95 -20.90
CA ALA A 160 -24.85 -0.63 -21.47
C ALA A 160 -25.62 0.41 -20.63
N ALA A 161 -25.50 0.37 -19.30
CA ALA A 161 -26.07 1.38 -18.42
C ALA A 161 -25.40 2.75 -18.60
N TRP A 162 -24.07 2.79 -18.78
CA TRP A 162 -23.37 4.02 -19.15
C TRP A 162 -23.86 4.58 -20.49
N LEU A 163 -23.99 3.72 -21.50
CA LEU A 163 -24.44 4.14 -22.83
C LEU A 163 -25.86 4.73 -22.80
N GLU A 164 -26.75 4.14 -22.01
CA GLU A 164 -28.10 4.69 -21.80
C GLU A 164 -28.06 6.10 -21.18
N GLN A 165 -27.18 6.33 -20.20
CA GLN A 165 -26.99 7.66 -19.63
C GLN A 165 -26.51 8.66 -20.68
N MET A 166 -25.63 8.24 -21.59
CA MET A 166 -25.11 9.10 -22.67
C MET A 166 -26.18 9.47 -23.71
N ARG A 167 -27.28 8.73 -23.81
CA ARG A 167 -28.47 9.12 -24.61
C ARG A 167 -29.24 10.28 -23.97
N HIS A 168 -28.88 10.66 -22.75
CA HIS A 168 -29.43 11.79 -22.01
C HIS A 168 -28.29 12.70 -21.49
N PRO A 169 -27.54 13.40 -22.39
CA PRO A 169 -26.29 14.10 -22.06
C PRO A 169 -26.50 15.45 -21.31
N TYR A 170 -27.32 15.43 -20.25
CA TYR A 170 -27.53 16.59 -19.40
C TYR A 170 -26.21 16.98 -18.71
N GLY A 171 -25.85 18.27 -18.78
CA GLY A 171 -24.64 18.79 -18.13
C GLY A 171 -23.33 18.61 -18.88
N LEU A 172 -23.30 18.00 -20.08
CA LEU A 172 -22.06 17.85 -20.86
C LEU A 172 -21.57 19.15 -21.50
N SER A 173 -22.49 20.00 -21.94
CA SER A 173 -22.21 21.28 -22.59
C SER A 173 -23.37 22.23 -22.35
N VAL A 174 -23.10 23.54 -22.30
CA VAL A 174 -24.15 24.57 -22.31
C VAL A 174 -24.84 24.69 -23.66
N LEU A 175 -24.15 24.30 -24.75
CA LEU A 175 -24.66 24.42 -26.11
C LEU A 175 -25.63 23.27 -26.44
N PRO A 176 -26.92 23.54 -26.71
CA PRO A 176 -27.91 22.51 -27.03
C PRO A 176 -27.52 21.65 -28.24
N GLU A 177 -27.02 22.29 -29.29
CA GLU A 177 -26.58 21.63 -30.54
C GLU A 177 -25.49 20.59 -30.27
N ARG A 178 -24.54 20.91 -29.39
CA ARG A 178 -23.45 20.00 -29.05
C ARG A 178 -23.93 18.80 -28.24
N ARG A 179 -24.86 19.03 -27.30
CA ARG A 179 -25.50 17.94 -26.55
C ARG A 179 -26.24 16.99 -27.50
N GLU A 180 -26.95 17.55 -28.47
CA GLU A 180 -27.68 16.78 -29.47
C GLU A 180 -26.74 15.98 -30.38
N GLN A 181 -25.63 16.57 -30.82
CA GLN A 181 -24.62 15.87 -31.61
C GLN A 181 -24.03 14.66 -30.86
N ILE A 182 -23.70 14.82 -29.58
CA ILE A 182 -23.18 13.72 -28.75
C ILE A 182 -24.24 12.65 -28.55
N ARG A 183 -25.50 13.05 -28.30
CA ARG A 183 -26.64 12.13 -28.17
C ARG A 183 -26.79 11.26 -29.42
N LEU A 184 -26.81 11.87 -30.61
CA LEU A 184 -26.94 11.16 -31.89
C LEU A 184 -25.75 10.22 -32.14
N ARG A 185 -24.53 10.60 -31.76
CA ARG A 185 -23.37 9.72 -31.84
C ARG A 185 -23.45 8.55 -30.85
N ALA A 186 -23.91 8.79 -29.62
CA ALA A 186 -24.14 7.75 -28.63
C ALA A 186 -25.20 6.72 -29.09
N GLU A 187 -26.25 7.16 -29.80
CA GLU A 187 -27.27 6.27 -30.37
C GLU A 187 -26.71 5.30 -31.44
N GLN A 188 -25.61 5.67 -32.08
CA GLN A 188 -24.94 4.85 -33.11
C GLN A 188 -23.94 3.84 -32.54
N LEU A 189 -23.56 3.97 -31.26
CA LEU A 189 -22.61 3.06 -30.65
C LEU A 189 -23.22 1.68 -30.41
N PRO A 190 -22.43 0.59 -30.54
CA PRO A 190 -22.88 -0.74 -30.15
C PRO A 190 -23.32 -0.79 -28.68
N GLY A 191 -24.37 -1.57 -28.39
CA GLY A 191 -24.89 -1.75 -27.02
C GLY A 191 -24.10 -2.71 -26.13
N ASP A 192 -23.21 -3.50 -26.72
CA ASP A 192 -22.32 -4.44 -26.03
C ASP A 192 -20.87 -3.93 -26.03
N ALA A 193 -20.14 -4.17 -24.94
CA ALA A 193 -18.79 -3.66 -24.75
C ALA A 193 -17.76 -4.27 -25.71
N GLU A 194 -17.85 -5.58 -26.01
CA GLU A 194 -16.94 -6.22 -26.97
C GLU A 194 -17.20 -5.73 -28.39
N ALA A 195 -18.48 -5.56 -28.76
CA ALA A 195 -18.86 -4.96 -30.02
C ALA A 195 -18.36 -3.51 -30.13
N MET A 196 -18.42 -2.73 -29.04
CA MET A 196 -17.89 -1.37 -28.99
C MET A 196 -16.37 -1.34 -29.16
N LEU A 197 -15.62 -2.23 -28.48
CA LEU A 197 -14.18 -2.34 -28.64
C LEU A 197 -13.79 -2.62 -30.09
N ALA A 198 -14.47 -3.57 -30.75
CA ALA A 198 -14.20 -3.89 -32.15
C ALA A 198 -14.54 -2.72 -33.10
N ALA A 199 -15.74 -2.16 -32.97
CA ALA A 199 -16.22 -1.08 -33.85
C ALA A 199 -15.42 0.22 -33.68
N GLY A 200 -15.05 0.58 -32.44
CA GLY A 200 -14.30 1.79 -32.16
C GLY A 200 -12.88 1.76 -32.70
N LEU A 201 -12.20 0.61 -32.58
CA LEU A 201 -10.87 0.42 -33.16
C LEU A 201 -10.89 0.51 -34.69
N GLU A 202 -11.94 0.00 -35.33
CA GLU A 202 -12.15 0.10 -36.76
C GLU A 202 -12.46 1.55 -37.20
N GLN A 203 -13.36 2.24 -36.51
CA GLN A 203 -13.74 3.64 -36.79
C GLN A 203 -12.53 4.58 -36.72
N LEU A 204 -11.73 4.45 -35.65
CA LEU A 204 -10.57 5.31 -35.41
C LEU A 204 -9.34 4.90 -36.23
N GLN A 205 -9.36 3.71 -36.85
CA GLN A 205 -8.25 3.19 -37.66
C GLN A 205 -6.90 3.25 -36.91
N ALA A 206 -6.90 2.80 -35.65
CA ALA A 206 -5.74 2.83 -34.78
C ALA A 206 -4.56 2.01 -35.36
N GLY A 207 -3.35 2.56 -35.25
CA GLY A 207 -2.14 1.93 -35.78
C GLY A 207 -1.70 0.74 -34.93
N GLN A 208 -1.40 -0.38 -35.57
CA GLN A 208 -1.01 -1.62 -34.87
C GLN A 208 0.26 -1.47 -34.03
N ALA A 209 1.21 -0.64 -34.48
CA ALA A 209 2.51 -0.47 -33.81
C ALA A 209 2.42 0.22 -32.44
N TRP A 210 1.35 0.98 -32.19
CA TRP A 210 1.17 1.78 -30.98
C TRP A 210 -0.17 1.51 -30.29
N LEU A 211 -0.87 0.44 -30.68
CA LEU A 211 -2.19 0.10 -30.15
C LEU A 211 -2.16 -0.12 -28.64
N THR A 212 -1.27 -0.98 -28.13
CA THR A 212 -1.15 -1.24 -26.69
C THR A 212 -0.84 0.02 -25.86
N PRO A 213 0.21 0.82 -26.15
CA PRO A 213 0.50 2.01 -25.34
C PRO A 213 -0.61 3.08 -25.44
N TRP A 214 -1.33 3.17 -26.57
CA TRP A 214 -2.49 4.05 -26.66
C TRP A 214 -3.66 3.59 -25.78
N LEU A 215 -3.98 2.29 -25.78
CA LEU A 215 -5.01 1.74 -24.88
C LEU A 215 -4.61 1.91 -23.40
N GLN A 216 -3.33 1.78 -23.07
CA GLN A 216 -2.80 2.09 -21.74
C GLN A 216 -2.98 3.59 -21.40
N ALA A 217 -2.71 4.51 -22.34
CA ALA A 217 -2.95 5.93 -22.13
C ALA A 217 -4.43 6.26 -21.90
N LEU A 218 -5.35 5.56 -22.57
CA LEU A 218 -6.80 5.68 -22.31
C LEU A 218 -7.17 5.21 -20.88
N LEU A 219 -6.58 4.12 -20.40
CA LEU A 219 -6.78 3.68 -19.02
C LEU A 219 -6.16 4.66 -18.01
N MET A 220 -4.98 5.20 -18.32
CA MET A 220 -4.31 6.20 -17.49
C MET A 220 -5.05 7.54 -17.38
N ARG A 221 -5.97 7.84 -18.32
CA ARG A 221 -6.87 9.00 -18.23
C ARG A 221 -7.75 8.95 -16.98
N ASN A 222 -8.26 7.77 -16.62
CA ASN A 222 -8.98 7.51 -15.37
C ASN A 222 -8.30 6.37 -14.61
N ASN A 223 -7.01 6.52 -14.34
CA ASN A 223 -6.18 5.51 -13.69
C ASN A 223 -6.78 5.04 -12.36
N GLY A 224 -7.39 5.93 -11.59
CA GLY A 224 -7.97 5.58 -10.32
C GLY A 224 -9.16 4.63 -10.43
N TRP A 225 -10.08 4.92 -11.35
CA TRP A 225 -11.20 4.01 -11.61
C TRP A 225 -10.76 2.73 -12.32
N ALA A 226 -9.73 2.79 -13.16
CA ALA A 226 -9.12 1.61 -13.73
C ALA A 226 -8.53 0.70 -12.63
N ALA A 227 -7.80 1.27 -11.66
CA ALA A 227 -7.24 0.54 -10.53
C ALA A 227 -8.32 -0.03 -9.60
N TRP A 228 -9.45 0.66 -9.41
CA TRP A 228 -10.62 0.10 -8.72
C TRP A 228 -11.21 -1.10 -9.47
N CYS A 229 -11.37 -1.02 -10.79
CA CYS A 229 -11.85 -2.16 -11.58
C CYS A 229 -10.85 -3.33 -11.57
N ALA A 230 -9.54 -3.05 -11.59
CA ALA A 230 -8.50 -4.05 -11.42
C ALA A 230 -8.56 -4.72 -10.04
N TYR A 231 -8.91 -3.97 -8.97
CA TYR A 231 -9.17 -4.53 -7.65
C TYR A 231 -10.35 -5.50 -7.64
N LEU A 232 -11.45 -5.18 -8.33
CA LEU A 232 -12.59 -6.11 -8.46
C LEU A 232 -12.17 -7.40 -9.17
N GLY A 233 -11.40 -7.29 -10.25
CA GLY A 233 -10.80 -8.44 -10.94
C GLY A 233 -9.86 -9.27 -10.07
N TRP A 234 -9.05 -8.61 -9.24
CA TRP A 234 -8.20 -9.29 -8.27
C TRP A 234 -9.01 -10.09 -7.25
N GLN A 235 -10.05 -9.49 -6.67
CA GLN A 235 -10.91 -10.14 -5.68
C GLN A 235 -11.68 -11.33 -6.28
N ALA A 236 -12.17 -11.19 -7.51
CA ALA A 236 -12.80 -12.29 -8.24
C ALA A 236 -11.79 -13.42 -8.49
N GLY A 237 -10.57 -13.09 -8.95
CA GLY A 237 -9.51 -14.06 -9.19
C GLY A 237 -9.13 -14.88 -7.95
N LEU A 238 -9.08 -14.27 -6.76
CA LEU A 238 -8.86 -14.99 -5.49
C LEU A 238 -9.95 -16.03 -5.18
N LYS A 239 -11.14 -15.87 -5.76
CA LYS A 239 -12.27 -16.80 -5.65
C LYS A 239 -12.42 -17.71 -6.88
N SER A 240 -11.48 -17.68 -7.81
CA SER A 240 -11.57 -18.35 -9.12
C SER A 240 -12.77 -17.88 -9.97
N GLU A 241 -13.21 -16.64 -9.77
CA GLU A 241 -14.25 -15.95 -10.54
C GLU A 241 -13.60 -14.94 -11.51
N THR A 242 -14.39 -14.37 -12.42
CA THR A 242 -13.93 -13.35 -13.38
C THR A 242 -14.71 -12.06 -13.23
N ASP A 243 -14.04 -10.92 -13.34
CA ASP A 243 -14.66 -9.59 -13.39
C ASP A 243 -14.36 -8.90 -14.73
N GLY A 244 -15.38 -8.33 -15.36
CA GLY A 244 -15.28 -7.68 -16.67
C GLY A 244 -15.24 -6.14 -16.64
N HIS A 245 -15.25 -5.50 -15.46
CA HIS A 245 -15.46 -4.05 -15.37
C HIS A 245 -14.30 -3.26 -15.97
N LEU A 246 -13.05 -3.68 -15.79
CA LEU A 246 -11.89 -2.96 -16.35
C LEU A 246 -11.92 -2.95 -17.89
N ARG A 247 -12.31 -4.07 -18.49
CA ARG A 247 -12.47 -4.21 -19.93
C ARG A 247 -13.63 -3.36 -20.46
N GLN A 248 -14.75 -3.34 -19.74
CA GLN A 248 -15.89 -2.48 -20.05
C GLN A 248 -15.56 -0.99 -19.86
N LEU A 249 -14.73 -0.63 -18.87
CA LEU A 249 -14.24 0.73 -18.69
C LEU A 249 -13.38 1.16 -19.89
N LEU A 250 -12.52 0.29 -20.41
CA LEU A 250 -11.78 0.58 -21.65
C LEU A 250 -12.74 0.81 -22.84
N ALA A 251 -13.83 0.02 -22.93
CA ALA A 251 -14.86 0.24 -23.95
C ALA A 251 -15.53 1.62 -23.81
N ILE A 252 -15.82 2.06 -22.58
CA ILE A 252 -16.32 3.42 -22.28
C ILE A 252 -15.30 4.48 -22.71
N GLN A 253 -14.02 4.31 -22.37
CA GLN A 253 -12.95 5.24 -22.76
C GLN A 253 -12.84 5.38 -24.28
N LEU A 254 -12.89 4.25 -25.00
CA LEU A 254 -12.85 4.21 -26.46
C LEU A 254 -14.12 4.81 -27.09
N ALA A 255 -15.29 4.56 -26.51
CA ALA A 255 -16.56 5.14 -26.94
C ALA A 255 -16.52 6.67 -26.90
N TRP A 256 -15.89 7.26 -25.88
CA TRP A 256 -15.64 8.71 -25.85
C TRP A 256 -14.77 9.20 -27.00
N GLU A 257 -13.69 8.50 -27.35
CA GLU A 257 -12.88 8.85 -28.53
C GLU A 257 -13.73 8.81 -29.82
N CYS A 258 -14.59 7.79 -29.96
CA CYS A 258 -15.45 7.62 -31.13
C CYS A 258 -16.56 8.68 -31.21
N MET A 259 -17.12 9.10 -30.07
CA MET A 259 -18.11 10.18 -30.01
C MET A 259 -17.50 11.56 -30.28
N LEU A 260 -16.19 11.74 -30.07
CA LEU A 260 -15.51 13.01 -30.33
C LEU A 260 -14.95 13.09 -31.76
N ASP A 261 -14.61 11.95 -32.36
CA ASP A 261 -14.20 11.86 -33.77
C ASP A 261 -15.18 12.59 -34.71
N ASP A 262 -14.65 13.55 -35.47
CA ASP A 262 -15.41 14.38 -36.41
C ASP A 262 -15.53 13.76 -37.81
N GLY A 263 -14.88 12.61 -38.03
CA GLY A 263 -14.84 11.93 -39.33
C GLY A 263 -13.86 12.55 -40.32
N ALA A 264 -13.19 13.66 -40.00
CA ALA A 264 -12.24 14.30 -40.90
C ALA A 264 -10.91 13.54 -40.92
N ARG A 265 -10.43 13.22 -42.12
CA ARG A 265 -9.17 12.46 -42.34
C ARG A 265 -8.13 13.22 -43.16
N GLY A 266 -8.35 14.51 -43.42
CA GLY A 266 -7.39 15.38 -44.11
C GLY A 266 -6.13 15.66 -43.28
N PRO A 267 -5.05 16.21 -43.86
CA PRO A 267 -3.77 16.41 -43.19
C PRO A 267 -3.85 17.30 -41.93
N ASP A 268 -4.79 18.25 -41.92
CA ASP A 268 -5.00 19.21 -40.82
C ASP A 268 -6.07 18.76 -39.82
N SER A 269 -6.64 17.56 -39.95
CA SER A 269 -7.65 17.07 -39.02
C SER A 269 -7.07 16.69 -37.65
N ALA A 270 -7.92 16.74 -36.61
CA ALA A 270 -7.56 16.28 -35.27
C ALA A 270 -7.11 14.82 -35.29
N TRP A 271 -7.79 13.97 -36.06
CA TRP A 271 -7.42 12.56 -36.26
C TRP A 271 -6.02 12.39 -36.86
N SER A 272 -5.67 13.16 -37.91
CA SER A 272 -4.36 13.07 -38.54
C SER A 272 -3.25 13.55 -37.61
N ALA A 273 -3.50 14.60 -36.81
CA ALA A 273 -2.57 15.07 -35.79
C ALA A 273 -2.37 14.03 -34.68
N TRP A 274 -3.47 13.49 -34.15
CA TRP A 274 -3.45 12.40 -33.16
C TRP A 274 -2.63 11.21 -33.66
N ARG A 275 -2.90 10.70 -34.86
CA ARG A 275 -2.16 9.56 -35.40
C ARG A 275 -0.67 9.82 -35.58
N ARG A 276 -0.28 11.02 -36.04
CA ARG A 276 1.12 11.41 -36.20
C ARG A 276 1.88 11.42 -34.87
N ASP A 277 1.25 11.87 -33.80
CA ASP A 277 1.90 11.93 -32.48
C ASP A 277 2.12 10.54 -31.88
N TRP A 278 1.29 9.56 -32.24
CA TRP A 278 1.45 8.17 -31.84
C TRP A 278 2.43 7.36 -32.71
N GLU A 279 2.99 7.92 -33.78
CA GLU A 279 3.97 7.20 -34.60
C GLU A 279 5.27 6.92 -33.82
N PRO A 280 5.87 5.70 -33.93
CA PRO A 280 6.96 5.23 -33.06
C PRO A 280 8.18 6.14 -32.94
N HIS A 281 8.49 6.89 -34.00
CA HIS A 281 9.68 7.74 -34.08
C HIS A 281 9.60 9.03 -33.25
N ARG A 282 8.47 9.30 -32.58
CA ARG A 282 8.27 10.52 -31.77
C ARG A 282 8.20 10.28 -30.27
N HIS A 283 8.40 9.05 -29.80
CA HIS A 283 8.31 8.73 -28.37
C HIS A 283 9.55 9.18 -27.60
N GLY A 284 9.32 9.95 -26.53
CA GLY A 284 10.37 10.35 -25.59
C GLY A 284 10.77 9.20 -24.68
N ARG A 285 12.07 8.99 -24.52
CA ARG A 285 12.63 8.10 -23.48
C ARG A 285 12.70 8.82 -22.14
N ALA A 286 12.74 8.05 -21.06
CA ALA A 286 13.03 8.53 -19.73
C ALA A 286 14.41 9.20 -19.66
N ASP A 287 14.58 10.12 -18.71
CA ASP A 287 15.86 10.81 -18.53
C ASP A 287 16.89 9.85 -17.92
N ALA A 288 17.77 9.34 -18.78
CA ALA A 288 18.83 8.42 -18.38
C ALA A 288 19.75 9.01 -17.29
N ARG A 289 20.00 10.33 -17.29
CA ARG A 289 20.83 10.96 -16.24
C ARG A 289 20.09 11.00 -14.92
N ALA A 290 18.78 11.23 -14.93
CA ALA A 290 17.98 11.17 -13.72
C ALA A 290 17.91 9.75 -13.14
N LEU A 291 17.88 8.71 -13.98
CA LEU A 291 17.98 7.31 -13.53
C LEU A 291 19.36 6.98 -12.91
N ILE A 292 20.45 7.56 -13.42
CA ILE A 292 21.79 7.44 -12.81
C ILE A 292 21.81 8.11 -11.44
N TRP A 293 21.27 9.33 -11.33
CA TRP A 293 21.13 10.03 -10.05
C TRP A 293 20.29 9.24 -9.04
N GLN A 294 19.17 8.67 -9.50
CA GLN A 294 18.33 7.77 -8.70
C GLN A 294 19.16 6.60 -8.13
N ARG A 295 19.95 5.95 -8.98
CA ARG A 295 20.81 4.84 -8.57
C ARG A 295 21.92 5.28 -7.60
N ALA A 296 22.53 6.44 -7.81
CA ALA A 296 23.54 7.00 -6.91
C ALA A 296 22.98 7.29 -5.51
N HIS A 297 21.75 7.81 -5.43
CA HIS A 297 21.07 8.04 -4.16
C HIS A 297 20.77 6.74 -3.42
N GLU A 298 20.30 5.71 -4.14
CA GLU A 298 20.09 4.37 -3.58
C GLU A 298 21.40 3.77 -3.04
N LEU A 299 22.48 3.82 -3.81
CA LEU A 299 23.80 3.30 -3.41
C LEU A 299 24.38 4.01 -2.18
N SER A 300 24.20 5.34 -2.09
CA SER A 300 24.67 6.14 -0.94
C SER A 300 24.04 5.67 0.38
N LEU A 301 22.82 5.13 0.31
CA LEU A 301 22.13 4.57 1.46
C LEU A 301 22.45 3.08 1.67
N HIS A 302 22.51 2.28 0.61
CA HIS A 302 22.64 0.83 0.70
C HIS A 302 24.05 0.37 1.12
N GLY A 303 25.08 0.99 0.56
CA GLY A 303 26.47 0.56 0.75
C GLY A 303 26.90 0.45 2.21
N PRO A 304 26.78 1.53 3.02
CA PRO A 304 27.20 1.48 4.42
C PRO A 304 26.48 0.42 5.25
N LEU A 305 25.16 0.25 5.05
CA LEU A 305 24.38 -0.70 5.84
C LEU A 305 24.68 -2.16 5.45
N THR A 306 24.75 -2.48 4.16
CA THR A 306 25.05 -3.84 3.70
C THR A 306 26.43 -4.30 4.16
N GLN A 307 27.43 -3.41 4.12
CA GLN A 307 28.75 -3.69 4.70
C GLN A 307 28.70 -3.89 6.22
N ALA A 308 27.94 -3.06 6.95
CA ALA A 308 27.77 -3.23 8.39
C ALA A 308 27.13 -4.58 8.74
N LEU A 309 26.11 -5.00 7.99
CA LEU A 309 25.46 -6.31 8.17
C LEU A 309 26.43 -7.48 7.97
N CYS A 310 27.34 -7.42 7.00
CA CYS A 310 28.36 -8.45 6.80
C CYS A 310 29.35 -8.56 7.98
N ARG A 311 29.67 -7.43 8.62
CA ARG A 311 30.61 -7.37 9.76
C ARG A 311 30.00 -7.84 11.07
N GLU A 312 28.68 -7.76 11.21
CA GLU A 312 27.98 -8.19 12.41
C GLU A 312 27.89 -9.72 12.49
N PRO A 313 28.33 -10.34 13.61
CA PRO A 313 28.33 -11.79 13.73
C PRO A 313 26.90 -12.32 13.91
N ALA A 314 26.61 -13.43 13.24
CA ALA A 314 25.45 -14.26 13.55
C ALA A 314 25.76 -15.10 14.80
N ALA A 315 25.57 -14.53 15.99
CA ALA A 315 25.74 -15.23 17.26
C ALA A 315 24.41 -15.79 17.78
N GLU A 316 24.48 -16.98 18.40
CA GLU A 316 23.37 -17.57 19.16
C GLU A 316 23.37 -17.07 20.61
N ASP A 317 22.19 -17.01 21.21
CA ASP A 317 22.05 -16.71 22.63
C ASP A 317 22.38 -17.93 23.49
N VAL A 318 23.40 -17.78 24.33
CA VAL A 318 23.87 -18.85 25.23
C VAL A 318 23.02 -18.93 26.51
N MET A 319 22.32 -17.85 26.88
CA MET A 319 21.55 -17.75 28.12
C MET A 319 20.05 -17.58 27.85
N ARG A 320 19.21 -18.21 28.68
CA ARG A 320 17.74 -18.06 28.62
C ARG A 320 17.36 -16.61 28.95
N PRO A 321 16.73 -15.86 28.03
CA PRO A 321 16.32 -14.48 28.27
C PRO A 321 15.17 -14.40 29.30
N THR A 322 15.04 -13.24 29.95
CA THR A 322 13.92 -12.96 30.87
C THR A 322 12.63 -12.60 30.11
N LEU A 323 12.80 -12.02 28.91
CA LEU A 323 11.73 -11.59 28.03
C LEU A 323 12.08 -11.88 26.57
N GLN A 324 11.17 -12.53 25.84
CA GLN A 324 11.19 -12.57 24.39
C GLN A 324 9.99 -11.78 23.84
N ALA A 325 10.17 -11.06 22.75
CA ALA A 325 9.08 -10.32 22.12
C ALA A 325 9.13 -10.45 20.59
N VAL A 326 8.09 -11.04 20.00
CA VAL A 326 7.93 -11.16 18.55
C VAL A 326 7.07 -9.99 18.07
N PHE A 327 7.69 -9.05 17.36
CA PHE A 327 7.02 -7.88 16.81
C PHE A 327 6.62 -8.10 15.36
N CYS A 328 5.57 -7.38 14.92
CA CYS A 328 5.37 -7.14 13.49
C CYS A 328 6.66 -6.57 12.85
N ILE A 329 6.99 -7.01 11.64
CA ILE A 329 8.14 -6.50 10.86
C ILE A 329 8.06 -5.01 10.50
N ASP A 330 6.98 -4.30 10.83
CA ASP A 330 6.75 -2.89 10.51
C ASP A 330 7.92 -1.98 10.92
N VAL A 331 8.33 -1.07 10.03
CA VAL A 331 9.49 -0.19 10.23
C VAL A 331 9.36 0.71 11.47
N ARG A 332 8.12 1.02 11.89
CA ARG A 332 7.84 1.81 13.10
C ARG A 332 8.09 1.03 14.38
N SER A 333 8.04 -0.31 14.32
CA SER A 333 8.35 -1.16 15.46
C SER A 333 9.85 -1.35 15.69
N GLU A 334 10.70 -1.08 14.69
CA GLU A 334 12.17 -1.21 14.82
C GLU A 334 12.75 -0.32 15.93
N PRO A 335 12.45 1.00 16.00
CA PRO A 335 12.96 1.85 17.07
C PRO A 335 12.52 1.40 18.47
N LEU A 336 11.29 0.88 18.60
CA LEU A 336 10.75 0.38 19.86
C LEU A 336 11.44 -0.92 20.29
N ARG A 337 11.73 -1.83 19.36
CA ARG A 337 12.51 -3.05 19.63
C ARG A 337 13.90 -2.70 20.17
N ARG A 338 14.58 -1.76 19.53
CA ARG A 338 15.90 -1.28 19.95
C ARG A 338 15.85 -0.63 21.33
N ALA A 339 14.83 0.20 21.58
CA ALA A 339 14.61 0.78 22.89
C ALA A 339 14.37 -0.28 23.98
N LEU A 340 13.58 -1.32 23.68
CA LEU A 340 13.30 -2.41 24.61
C LEU A 340 14.58 -3.17 24.98
N GLU A 341 15.39 -3.58 24.01
CA GLU A 341 16.64 -4.31 24.24
C GLU A 341 17.71 -3.49 24.96
N GLU A 342 17.63 -2.16 24.89
CA GLU A 342 18.51 -1.24 25.60
C GLU A 342 18.05 -1.04 27.06
N THR A 343 16.74 -0.92 27.28
CA THR A 343 16.18 -0.79 28.63
C THR A 343 16.13 -2.11 29.40
N VAL A 344 16.09 -3.24 28.69
CA VAL A 344 16.04 -4.60 29.23
C VAL A 344 17.10 -5.45 28.52
N PRO A 345 18.37 -5.43 29.00
CA PRO A 345 19.48 -6.11 28.31
C PRO A 345 19.28 -7.61 28.08
N ASP A 346 18.57 -8.26 29.01
CA ASP A 346 18.23 -9.69 28.97
C ASP A 346 16.98 -10.00 28.11
N CYS A 347 16.44 -9.00 27.41
CA CYS A 347 15.38 -9.19 26.43
C CYS A 347 15.94 -9.61 25.07
N ARG A 348 15.13 -10.35 24.30
CA ARG A 348 15.36 -10.64 22.88
C ARG A 348 14.13 -10.32 22.05
N THR A 349 14.32 -9.59 20.94
CA THR A 349 13.22 -9.27 20.02
C THR A 349 13.37 -9.95 18.67
N TYR A 350 12.25 -10.44 18.15
CA TYR A 350 12.16 -11.09 16.86
C TYR A 350 11.17 -10.32 15.98
N GLY A 351 11.30 -10.47 14.67
CA GLY A 351 10.40 -9.87 13.70
C GLY A 351 9.64 -10.92 12.92
N PHE A 352 8.32 -10.75 12.79
CA PHE A 352 7.48 -11.65 12.00
C PHE A 352 6.35 -10.89 11.31
N ALA A 353 5.81 -11.39 10.20
CA ALA A 353 4.74 -10.70 9.48
C ALA A 353 3.51 -10.50 10.38
N GLY A 354 2.87 -9.33 10.35
CA GLY A 354 1.89 -8.90 11.36
C GLY A 354 0.57 -9.71 11.44
N PHE A 355 0.26 -10.54 10.45
CA PHE A 355 -0.84 -11.53 10.51
C PHE A 355 -0.44 -12.84 11.21
N PHE A 356 0.84 -12.97 11.55
CA PHE A 356 1.46 -14.10 12.22
C PHE A 356 1.15 -15.47 11.61
N GLY A 357 1.06 -15.54 10.28
CA GLY A 357 0.80 -16.79 9.57
C GLY A 357 -0.62 -17.31 9.69
N LEU A 358 -1.56 -16.53 10.24
CA LEU A 358 -2.96 -16.91 10.38
C LEU A 358 -3.80 -16.37 9.21
N PRO A 359 -4.25 -17.20 8.26
CA PRO A 359 -5.04 -16.74 7.11
C PRO A 359 -6.51 -16.51 7.53
N LEU A 360 -6.73 -15.54 8.41
CA LEU A 360 -8.00 -15.24 9.07
C LEU A 360 -8.86 -14.28 8.24
N ALA A 361 -10.13 -14.61 8.05
CA ALA A 361 -11.18 -13.62 7.79
C ALA A 361 -12.07 -13.45 9.02
N TYR A 362 -12.46 -12.21 9.30
CA TYR A 362 -13.21 -11.85 10.48
C TYR A 362 -14.60 -11.33 10.12
N ARG A 363 -15.64 -11.98 10.63
CA ARG A 363 -17.03 -11.56 10.42
C ARG A 363 -17.54 -10.74 11.61
N VAL A 364 -17.82 -9.48 11.33
CA VAL A 364 -18.33 -8.50 12.30
C VAL A 364 -19.85 -8.66 12.45
N PRO A 365 -20.43 -8.46 13.65
CA PRO A 365 -21.87 -8.50 13.85
C PRO A 365 -22.64 -7.57 12.89
N GLY A 366 -23.63 -8.11 12.20
CA GLY A 366 -24.49 -7.35 11.29
C GLY A 366 -23.93 -7.10 9.89
N SER A 367 -22.77 -7.68 9.54
CA SER A 367 -22.23 -7.69 8.19
C SER A 367 -22.43 -9.04 7.50
N ASP A 368 -22.89 -9.01 6.25
CA ASP A 368 -23.12 -10.21 5.43
C ASP A 368 -21.82 -10.78 4.83
N ALA A 369 -20.69 -10.08 4.93
CA ALA A 369 -19.39 -10.51 4.42
C ALA A 369 -18.32 -10.57 5.53
N ALA A 370 -17.48 -11.62 5.50
CA ALA A 370 -16.28 -11.69 6.32
C ALA A 370 -15.17 -10.82 5.72
N GLN A 371 -14.43 -10.15 6.59
CA GLN A 371 -13.35 -9.24 6.19
C GLN A 371 -12.01 -9.97 6.30
N PRO A 372 -11.27 -10.16 5.18
CA PRO A 372 -9.91 -10.67 5.23
C PRO A 372 -9.02 -9.83 6.16
N ARG A 373 -8.34 -10.46 7.11
CA ARG A 373 -7.37 -9.82 8.02
C ARG A 373 -5.95 -10.31 7.75
N LEU A 374 -5.60 -10.54 6.49
CA LEU A 374 -4.33 -11.12 6.05
C LEU A 374 -3.76 -10.32 4.87
N PRO A 375 -2.53 -10.60 4.39
CA PRO A 375 -1.98 -9.91 3.23
C PRO A 375 -2.90 -10.09 2.03
N VAL A 376 -3.15 -9.02 1.29
CA VAL A 376 -4.11 -8.99 0.17
C VAL A 376 -3.72 -9.88 -1.02
N LEU A 377 -2.51 -10.44 -0.99
CA LEU A 377 -1.98 -11.43 -1.91
C LEU A 377 -2.53 -12.84 -1.65
N LEU A 378 -3.14 -13.07 -0.48
CA LEU A 378 -3.53 -14.39 0.02
C LEU A 378 -5.04 -14.46 0.19
N ALA A 379 -5.61 -15.64 -0.08
CA ALA A 379 -6.99 -15.95 0.25
C ALA A 379 -7.11 -16.40 1.73
N PRO A 380 -8.21 -16.04 2.43
CA PRO A 380 -8.47 -16.57 3.77
C PRO A 380 -8.56 -18.10 3.76
N GLY A 381 -8.00 -18.73 4.80
CA GLY A 381 -8.09 -20.18 5.01
C GLY A 381 -9.22 -20.58 5.96
N TRP A 382 -9.72 -19.65 6.78
CA TRP A 382 -10.84 -19.87 7.68
C TRP A 382 -11.48 -18.54 8.12
N GLU A 383 -12.73 -18.61 8.59
CA GLU A 383 -13.48 -17.46 9.09
C GLU A 383 -13.71 -17.57 10.61
N ALA A 384 -13.53 -16.46 11.33
CA ALA A 384 -13.98 -16.34 12.72
C ALA A 384 -15.26 -15.52 12.78
N HIS A 385 -16.22 -15.98 13.58
CA HIS A 385 -17.53 -15.36 13.75
C HIS A 385 -17.69 -14.83 15.17
N THR A 386 -18.09 -13.56 15.30
CA THR A 386 -18.63 -13.07 16.57
C THR A 386 -20.11 -13.49 16.65
N PRO A 387 -20.63 -13.90 17.82
CA PRO A 387 -22.06 -14.19 17.96
C PRO A 387 -22.88 -12.99 17.51
N LEU A 388 -23.89 -13.24 16.66
CA LEU A 388 -24.78 -12.20 16.15
C LEU A 388 -25.42 -11.46 17.33
N GLU A 389 -25.17 -10.16 17.45
CA GLU A 389 -26.02 -9.32 18.29
C GLU A 389 -27.41 -9.26 17.66
N THR A 390 -28.45 -9.32 18.50
CA THR A 390 -29.82 -8.98 18.13
C THR A 390 -29.81 -7.66 17.36
N LYS A 391 -30.36 -7.68 16.12
CA LYS A 391 -30.41 -6.56 15.17
C LYS A 391 -30.54 -5.20 15.86
N PRO A 392 -29.87 -4.13 15.38
CA PRO A 392 -30.09 -2.80 15.93
C PRO A 392 -31.60 -2.49 15.92
N ALA A 393 -32.12 -1.95 17.03
CA ALA A 393 -33.51 -1.57 17.16
C ALA A 393 -33.95 -0.75 15.94
N ALA A 394 -35.14 -0.99 15.40
CA ALA A 394 -35.65 -0.32 14.19
C ALA A 394 -35.49 1.21 14.20
N ALA A 395 -35.49 1.80 15.40
CA ALA A 395 -35.19 3.21 15.66
C ALA A 395 -33.82 3.69 15.13
N TRP A 396 -32.75 2.89 15.22
CA TRP A 396 -31.41 3.27 14.74
C TRP A 396 -31.32 3.27 13.21
N ARG A 397 -32.05 2.35 12.55
CA ARG A 397 -32.21 2.34 11.08
C ARG A 397 -33.02 3.54 10.61
N GLY A 398 -34.13 3.85 11.28
CA GLY A 398 -34.94 5.04 11.00
C GLY A 398 -34.15 6.33 11.18
N TRP A 399 -33.33 6.43 12.23
CA TRP A 399 -32.46 7.58 12.46
C TRP A 399 -31.34 7.73 11.41
N ARG A 400 -30.71 6.63 10.99
CA ARG A 400 -29.74 6.64 9.88
C ARG A 400 -30.39 7.03 8.54
N ALA A 401 -31.57 6.49 8.25
CA ALA A 401 -32.32 6.84 7.04
C ALA A 401 -32.73 8.32 7.06
N PHE A 402 -33.16 8.84 8.21
CA PHE A 402 -33.42 10.26 8.40
C PHE A 402 -32.15 11.09 8.17
N LEU A 403 -31.02 10.78 8.81
CA LEU A 403 -29.73 11.47 8.62
C LEU A 403 -29.24 11.47 7.16
N ARG A 404 -29.67 10.50 6.35
CA ARG A 404 -29.34 10.37 4.92
C ARG A 404 -30.38 11.02 4.00
N SER A 405 -31.48 11.56 4.55
CA SER A 405 -32.48 12.29 3.77
C SER A 405 -31.95 13.68 3.41
N PRO A 406 -32.15 14.17 2.16
CA PRO A 406 -31.72 15.50 1.74
C PRO A 406 -32.25 16.64 2.63
N LEU A 407 -33.44 16.46 3.22
CA LEU A 407 -34.09 17.45 4.08
C LEU A 407 -33.58 17.45 5.52
N SER A 408 -32.86 16.40 5.93
CA SER A 408 -32.43 16.23 7.32
C SER A 408 -31.30 17.17 7.73
N GLY A 409 -30.44 17.59 6.77
CA GLY A 409 -29.33 18.49 7.05
C GLY A 409 -29.79 19.80 7.68
N PHE A 410 -30.83 20.42 7.11
CA PHE A 410 -31.43 21.65 7.63
C PHE A 410 -32.21 21.39 8.93
N ALA A 411 -33.09 20.38 8.92
CA ALA A 411 -33.93 20.07 10.08
C ALA A 411 -33.11 19.70 11.34
N LEU A 412 -31.99 18.99 11.21
CA LEU A 412 -31.11 18.64 12.32
C LEU A 412 -30.33 19.82 12.86
N VAL A 413 -29.86 20.71 11.99
CA VAL A 413 -29.14 21.91 12.40
C VAL A 413 -30.10 22.84 13.15
N GLU A 414 -31.32 23.02 12.64
CA GLU A 414 -32.36 23.85 13.28
C GLU A 414 -32.86 23.23 14.61
N SER A 415 -33.08 21.91 14.65
CA SER A 415 -33.65 21.24 15.84
C SER A 415 -32.62 20.95 16.95
N ALA A 416 -31.36 20.70 16.59
CA ALA A 416 -30.31 20.28 17.54
C ALA A 416 -29.21 21.33 17.75
N GLY A 417 -29.29 22.49 17.09
CA GLY A 417 -28.23 23.47 16.86
C GLY A 417 -27.31 23.76 18.04
N LEU A 418 -27.84 24.28 19.16
CA LEU A 418 -27.02 24.63 20.33
C LEU A 418 -26.51 23.40 21.11
N GLY A 419 -27.29 22.33 21.19
CA GLY A 419 -26.88 21.08 21.85
C GLY A 419 -25.73 20.38 21.12
N LYS A 420 -25.73 20.44 19.77
CA LYS A 420 -24.63 19.94 18.93
C LYS A 420 -23.37 20.79 19.06
N LEU A 421 -23.45 22.11 19.27
CA LEU A 421 -22.28 22.94 19.54
C LEU A 421 -21.51 22.49 20.79
N ALA A 422 -22.20 22.14 21.88
CA ALA A 422 -21.55 21.61 23.07
C ALA A 422 -20.85 20.25 22.81
N ALA A 423 -21.46 19.39 21.99
CA ALA A 423 -20.85 18.12 21.58
C ALA A 423 -19.63 18.32 20.65
N LEU A 424 -19.71 19.26 19.70
CA LEU A 424 -18.62 19.63 18.81
C LEU A 424 -17.47 20.28 19.58
N ALA A 425 -17.75 21.22 20.50
CA ALA A 425 -16.75 21.82 21.37
C ALA A 425 -16.05 20.78 22.26
N ARG A 426 -16.79 19.77 22.74
CA ARG A 426 -16.23 18.66 23.51
C ARG A 426 -15.33 17.76 22.68
N ARG A 427 -15.73 17.47 21.43
CA ARG A 427 -14.97 16.66 20.46
C ARG A 427 -13.74 17.41 19.90
N SER A 428 -13.81 18.74 19.84
CA SER A 428 -12.71 19.59 19.37
C SER A 428 -11.56 19.69 20.39
N LYS A 429 -11.78 19.29 21.65
CA LYS A 429 -10.71 19.18 22.64
C LYS A 429 -10.01 17.83 22.46
N ALA A 430 -8.87 17.81 21.77
CA ALA A 430 -7.97 16.66 21.78
C ALA A 430 -7.47 16.42 23.21
N ARG A 431 -8.03 15.41 23.88
CA ARG A 431 -7.75 15.17 25.31
C ARG A 431 -6.45 14.38 25.52
N GLY A 432 -6.01 13.63 24.51
CA GLY A 432 -4.79 12.84 24.59
C GLY A 432 -4.97 11.60 25.46
N TYR A 433 -6.12 10.95 25.35
CA TYR A 433 -6.34 9.68 26.04
C TYR A 433 -5.75 8.53 25.22
N GLN A 434 -5.42 7.43 25.89
CA GLN A 434 -5.04 6.21 25.18
C GLN A 434 -6.25 5.74 24.37
N ALA A 435 -6.06 5.48 23.08
CA ALA A 435 -7.11 5.00 22.21
C ALA A 435 -7.59 3.61 22.65
N ALA A 436 -8.91 3.44 22.79
CA ALA A 436 -9.52 2.13 23.02
C ALA A 436 -9.52 1.29 21.73
N LEU A 437 -9.65 -0.04 21.84
CA LEU A 437 -9.68 -0.94 20.69
C LEU A 437 -10.71 -0.55 19.60
N PRO A 438 -11.96 -0.15 19.91
CA PRO A 438 -12.90 0.34 18.90
C PRO A 438 -12.48 1.62 18.16
N GLN A 439 -11.54 2.39 18.70
CA GLN A 439 -10.96 3.56 18.03
C GLN A 439 -9.75 3.20 17.16
N LEU A 440 -9.14 2.04 17.39
CA LEU A 440 -8.03 1.47 16.61
C LEU A 440 -8.54 0.60 15.46
N ASP A 441 -9.66 -0.08 15.68
CA ASP A 441 -10.38 -0.85 14.68
C ASP A 441 -11.88 -0.44 14.73
N PRO A 442 -12.30 0.47 13.83
CA PRO A 442 -13.67 0.99 13.77
C PRO A 442 -14.73 -0.08 13.50
N TRP A 443 -14.33 -1.27 13.07
CA TRP A 443 -15.22 -2.40 12.87
C TRP A 443 -15.61 -3.10 14.18
N LEU A 444 -14.96 -2.78 15.29
CA LEU A 444 -15.27 -3.35 16.59
C LEU A 444 -16.24 -2.47 17.38
N THR A 445 -17.13 -3.14 18.11
CA THR A 445 -17.86 -2.52 19.22
C THR A 445 -17.10 -2.79 20.53
N PRO A 446 -17.37 -2.04 21.62
CA PRO A 446 -16.81 -2.38 22.94
C PRO A 446 -17.09 -3.82 23.38
N ARG A 447 -18.16 -4.46 22.87
CA ARG A 447 -18.51 -5.85 23.17
C ARG A 447 -17.77 -6.85 22.30
N SER A 448 -17.54 -6.53 21.03
CA SER A 448 -16.79 -7.39 20.10
C SER A 448 -15.27 -7.19 20.16
N ALA A 449 -14.77 -6.25 20.97
CA ALA A 449 -13.36 -5.99 21.20
C ALA A 449 -12.65 -7.06 22.07
N LYS A 450 -13.07 -8.31 21.96
CA LYS A 450 -12.54 -9.48 22.68
C LYS A 450 -11.93 -10.48 21.70
N LEU A 451 -11.30 -11.54 22.23
CA LEU A 451 -10.88 -12.69 21.43
C LEU A 451 -12.09 -13.30 20.70
N VAL A 452 -11.91 -13.59 19.42
CA VAL A 452 -12.95 -14.18 18.58
C VAL A 452 -13.15 -15.66 18.89
N PRO A 453 -14.40 -16.18 18.90
CA PRO A 453 -14.66 -17.61 18.97
C PRO A 453 -13.99 -18.37 17.82
N GLN A 454 -13.57 -19.60 18.09
CA GLN A 454 -12.85 -20.47 17.16
C GLN A 454 -13.77 -21.60 16.65
N GLU A 455 -15.08 -21.32 16.54
CA GLU A 455 -16.08 -22.30 16.11
C GLU A 455 -15.70 -22.86 14.73
N GLY A 456 -15.49 -24.17 14.65
CA GLY A 456 -15.07 -24.86 13.42
C GLY A 456 -13.56 -25.13 13.28
N LEU A 457 -12.70 -24.55 14.13
CA LEU A 457 -11.25 -24.79 14.09
C LEU A 457 -10.83 -25.79 15.19
N GLY A 458 -10.87 -27.08 14.84
CA GLY A 458 -10.50 -28.18 15.76
C GLY A 458 -9.06 -28.11 16.27
N LEU A 459 -8.76 -28.85 17.35
CA LEU A 459 -7.43 -28.90 17.96
C LEU A 459 -6.34 -29.28 16.96
N GLU A 460 -6.59 -30.27 16.09
CA GLU A 460 -5.62 -30.73 15.10
C GLU A 460 -5.25 -29.65 14.07
N LYS A 461 -6.22 -28.86 13.60
CA LYS A 461 -5.92 -27.77 12.65
C LYS A 461 -5.14 -26.64 13.34
N ARG A 462 -5.47 -26.33 14.60
CA ARG A 462 -4.69 -25.38 15.41
C ARG A 462 -3.27 -25.88 15.60
N MET A 463 -3.09 -27.18 15.91
CA MET A 463 -1.78 -27.83 16.02
C MET A 463 -0.96 -27.73 14.74
N GLU A 464 -1.55 -28.03 13.59
CA GLU A 464 -0.90 -27.92 12.27
C GLU A 464 -0.36 -26.50 12.05
N ILE A 465 -1.18 -25.48 12.34
CA ILE A 465 -0.80 -24.08 12.19
C ILE A 465 0.34 -23.71 13.16
N VAL A 466 0.17 -23.95 14.47
CA VAL A 466 1.16 -23.49 15.46
C VAL A 466 2.49 -24.24 15.41
N SER A 467 2.49 -25.50 14.95
CA SER A 467 3.72 -26.30 14.86
C SER A 467 4.73 -25.65 13.93
N GLY A 468 4.31 -25.09 12.79
CA GLY A 468 5.21 -24.37 11.88
C GLY A 468 5.66 -22.99 12.38
N LEU A 469 4.88 -22.35 13.25
CA LEU A 469 5.06 -20.93 13.60
C LEU A 469 6.18 -20.68 14.62
N LEU A 470 6.31 -21.52 15.65
CA LEU A 470 7.36 -21.33 16.68
C LEU A 470 8.77 -21.18 16.06
N PRO A 471 9.26 -22.10 15.21
CA PRO A 471 10.57 -21.94 14.58
C PRO A 471 10.62 -20.78 13.59
N ALA A 472 9.52 -20.48 12.90
CA ALA A 472 9.46 -19.35 11.98
C ALA A 472 9.55 -17.99 12.68
N MET A 473 9.11 -17.91 13.95
CA MET A 473 9.21 -16.72 14.80
C MET A 473 10.54 -16.62 15.59
N GLY A 474 11.49 -17.55 15.39
CA GLY A 474 12.73 -17.61 16.16
C GLY A 474 12.59 -18.20 17.56
N LEU A 475 11.47 -18.86 17.87
CA LEU A 475 11.16 -19.44 19.19
C LEU A 475 11.50 -20.94 19.27
N SER A 476 12.62 -21.37 18.68
CA SER A 476 13.08 -22.77 18.72
C SER A 476 13.92 -23.11 19.95
N GLY A 477 14.53 -22.11 20.59
CA GLY A 477 15.40 -22.29 21.76
C GLY A 477 14.65 -22.31 23.10
N SER A 478 15.40 -22.13 24.19
CA SER A 478 14.82 -22.00 25.53
C SER A 478 13.97 -20.73 25.64
N MET A 479 12.65 -20.88 25.72
CA MET A 479 11.72 -19.74 25.75
C MET A 479 11.78 -19.02 27.09
N ALA A 480 11.72 -17.69 27.06
CA ALA A 480 11.66 -16.85 28.25
C ALA A 480 10.40 -17.11 29.12
N PRO A 481 10.43 -16.77 30.41
CA PRO A 481 9.21 -16.75 31.24
C PRO A 481 8.11 -15.85 30.67
N TRP A 482 8.49 -14.75 30.00
CA TRP A 482 7.57 -13.91 29.23
C TRP A 482 7.84 -13.99 27.74
N VAL A 483 6.82 -14.31 26.95
CA VAL A 483 6.86 -14.22 25.48
C VAL A 483 5.76 -13.27 25.02
N LEU A 484 6.13 -12.08 24.56
CA LEU A 484 5.18 -11.11 23.99
C LEU A 484 4.97 -11.39 22.51
N LEU A 485 3.71 -11.43 22.08
CA LEU A 485 3.32 -11.35 20.67
C LEU A 485 2.79 -9.96 20.40
N VAL A 486 3.55 -9.15 19.66
CA VAL A 486 3.32 -7.71 19.51
C VAL A 486 2.89 -7.38 18.09
N GLY A 487 1.58 -7.27 17.89
CA GLY A 487 1.01 -6.67 16.69
C GLY A 487 1.16 -5.15 16.75
N HIS A 488 0.69 -4.43 15.74
CA HIS A 488 0.61 -2.97 15.83
C HIS A 488 -0.74 -2.45 15.33
N ALA A 489 -1.05 -1.23 15.75
CA ALA A 489 -2.20 -0.46 15.31
C ALA A 489 -1.89 1.04 15.41
N SER A 490 -2.61 1.85 14.63
CA SER A 490 -2.55 3.31 14.70
C SER A 490 -3.90 3.89 15.11
N HIS A 491 -3.90 5.10 15.67
CA HIS A 491 -5.11 5.88 15.88
C HIS A 491 -5.03 7.17 15.07
N ALA A 492 -6.09 7.44 14.31
CA ALA A 492 -6.32 8.72 13.66
C ALA A 492 -7.82 9.01 13.63
N SER A 493 -8.19 10.20 14.08
CA SER A 493 -9.55 10.71 14.00
C SER A 493 -9.79 11.42 12.67
N ASN A 494 -10.97 11.24 12.07
CA ASN A 494 -11.39 11.94 10.84
C ASN A 494 -10.38 11.81 9.67
N ASN A 495 -9.88 10.60 9.41
CA ASN A 495 -8.94 10.35 8.33
C ASN A 495 -9.51 9.27 7.38
N PRO A 496 -9.94 9.64 6.16
CA PRO A 496 -10.38 8.67 5.16
C PRO A 496 -9.36 7.56 4.87
N GLN A 497 -8.06 7.87 4.99
CA GLN A 497 -6.97 6.92 4.74
C GLN A 497 -6.44 6.26 6.02
N ALA A 498 -7.24 6.18 7.10
CA ALA A 498 -6.79 5.61 8.37
C ALA A 498 -6.27 4.17 8.26
N ALA A 499 -6.83 3.35 7.37
CA ALA A 499 -6.37 1.97 7.14
C ALA A 499 -4.92 1.91 6.61
N ALA A 500 -4.46 2.92 5.87
CA ALA A 500 -3.06 2.99 5.41
C ALA A 500 -2.05 3.22 6.56
N LEU A 501 -2.52 3.62 7.75
CA LEU A 501 -1.69 3.72 8.96
C LEU A 501 -1.62 2.40 9.73
N GLN A 502 -2.49 1.45 9.41
CA GLN A 502 -2.55 0.13 10.08
C GLN A 502 -1.53 -0.84 9.47
N CYS A 503 -1.64 -2.13 9.81
CA CYS A 503 -0.75 -3.18 9.31
C CYS A 503 -1.14 -3.57 7.88
N GLY A 504 -0.23 -3.36 6.92
CA GLY A 504 -0.38 -3.84 5.54
C GLY A 504 -0.49 -5.36 5.45
N ALA A 505 0.23 -6.09 6.31
CA ALA A 505 0.14 -7.55 6.37
C ALA A 505 -1.19 -8.04 6.98
N CYS A 506 -1.97 -7.18 7.64
CA CYS A 506 -3.32 -7.51 8.14
C CYS A 506 -4.43 -6.93 7.25
N GLY A 507 -4.11 -6.53 6.02
CA GLY A 507 -5.08 -5.96 5.08
C GLY A 507 -5.59 -4.58 5.48
N GLY A 508 -4.75 -3.73 6.08
CA GLY A 508 -5.14 -2.38 6.50
C GLY A 508 -5.84 -2.33 7.88
N HIS A 509 -5.58 -3.33 8.72
CA HIS A 509 -6.19 -3.45 10.05
C HIS A 509 -5.15 -3.64 11.16
N GLY A 510 -5.54 -3.40 12.42
CA GLY A 510 -4.66 -3.64 13.57
C GLY A 510 -4.42 -5.14 13.81
N GLY A 511 -3.22 -5.51 14.27
CA GLY A 511 -2.81 -6.91 14.48
C GLY A 511 -3.40 -7.64 15.71
N HIS A 512 -4.37 -7.03 16.40
CA HIS A 512 -4.82 -7.43 17.74
C HIS A 512 -5.49 -8.81 17.78
N GLN A 513 -6.28 -9.19 16.76
CA GLN A 513 -6.91 -10.53 16.75
C GLN A 513 -5.88 -11.64 16.57
N HIS A 514 -4.86 -11.45 15.73
CA HIS A 514 -3.83 -12.47 15.48
C HIS A 514 -3.04 -12.78 16.75
N VAL A 515 -2.54 -11.74 17.43
CA VAL A 515 -1.75 -11.94 18.64
C VAL A 515 -2.57 -12.53 19.77
N ARG A 516 -3.84 -12.14 19.91
CA ARG A 516 -4.76 -12.74 20.89
C ARG A 516 -5.02 -14.21 20.62
N LEU A 517 -5.31 -14.58 19.37
CA LEU A 517 -5.51 -15.98 18.98
C LEU A 517 -4.27 -16.81 19.27
N LEU A 518 -3.10 -16.37 18.81
CA LEU A 518 -1.87 -17.11 19.02
C LEU A 518 -1.46 -17.21 20.49
N ALA A 519 -1.54 -16.12 21.26
CA ALA A 519 -1.22 -16.18 22.68
C ALA A 519 -2.18 -17.11 23.43
N ASN A 520 -3.47 -17.11 23.07
CA ASN A 520 -4.44 -18.05 23.61
C ASN A 520 -4.07 -19.50 23.25
N TRP A 521 -3.68 -19.78 22.00
CA TRP A 521 -3.29 -21.12 21.56
C TRP A 521 -2.01 -21.61 22.23
N PHE A 522 -0.98 -20.78 22.33
CA PHE A 522 0.27 -21.16 23.00
C PHE A 522 0.13 -21.31 24.51
N ASN A 523 -0.93 -20.78 25.12
CA ASN A 523 -1.25 -20.98 26.54
C ASN A 523 -2.25 -22.11 26.79
N ASP A 524 -2.84 -22.71 25.75
CA ASP A 524 -3.80 -23.82 25.89
C ASP A 524 -3.07 -25.10 26.36
N PRO A 525 -3.43 -25.67 27.54
CA PRO A 525 -2.79 -26.89 28.05
C PRO A 525 -2.83 -28.07 27.07
N ALA A 526 -3.92 -28.23 26.31
CA ALA A 526 -4.06 -29.33 25.36
C ALA A 526 -3.11 -29.19 24.17
N LEU A 527 -2.89 -27.95 23.69
CA LEU A 527 -1.91 -27.68 22.64
C LEU A 527 -0.48 -27.85 23.16
N ARG A 528 -0.18 -27.42 24.40
CA ARG A 528 1.14 -27.60 25.02
C ARG A 528 1.52 -29.07 25.17
N GLU A 529 0.58 -29.91 25.63
CA GLU A 529 0.80 -31.37 25.75
C GLU A 529 1.12 -32.00 24.39
N ARG A 530 0.36 -31.64 23.34
CA ARG A 530 0.60 -32.10 21.98
C ARG A 530 1.93 -31.62 21.40
N LEU A 531 2.29 -30.35 21.61
CA LEU A 531 3.58 -29.80 21.19
C LEU A 531 4.75 -30.52 21.88
N ALA A 532 4.62 -30.84 23.17
CA ALA A 532 5.61 -31.63 23.89
C ALA A 532 5.76 -33.04 23.30
N ALA A 533 4.65 -33.71 22.92
CA ALA A 533 4.69 -35.00 22.26
C ALA A 533 5.37 -34.97 20.87
N LEU A 534 5.37 -33.82 20.20
CA LEU A 534 6.10 -33.57 18.94
C LEU A 534 7.55 -33.10 19.15
N GLY A 535 8.06 -33.16 20.38
CA GLY A 535 9.43 -32.76 20.72
C GLY A 535 9.65 -31.23 20.76
N ARG A 536 8.58 -30.45 20.92
CA ARG A 536 8.63 -28.97 21.00
C ARG A 536 7.98 -28.46 22.30
N PRO A 537 8.47 -28.87 23.49
CA PRO A 537 7.86 -28.49 24.74
C PRO A 537 7.97 -26.97 24.98
N ILE A 538 6.87 -26.35 25.41
CA ILE A 538 6.86 -25.00 25.94
C ILE A 538 7.13 -25.09 27.46
N PRO A 539 8.12 -24.35 28.01
CA PRO A 539 8.37 -24.37 29.45
C PRO A 539 7.13 -24.02 30.28
N ALA A 540 6.95 -24.70 31.42
CA ALA A 540 5.76 -24.53 32.26
C ALA A 540 5.63 -23.10 32.82
N ASP A 541 6.75 -22.41 33.02
CA ASP A 541 6.84 -21.03 33.52
C ASP A 541 6.72 -19.97 32.41
N THR A 542 6.69 -20.38 31.14
CA THR A 542 6.52 -19.49 29.99
C THR A 542 5.05 -19.11 29.81
N VAL A 543 4.78 -17.81 29.77
CA VAL A 543 3.46 -17.23 29.51
C VAL A 543 3.51 -16.38 28.24
N PHE A 544 2.64 -16.69 27.28
CA PHE A 544 2.47 -15.88 26.08
C PHE A 544 1.50 -14.73 26.35
N LEU A 545 1.88 -13.51 26.00
CA LEU A 545 1.08 -12.31 26.22
C LEU A 545 0.80 -11.58 24.91
N PRO A 546 -0.48 -11.36 24.54
CA PRO A 546 -0.81 -10.55 23.38
C PRO A 546 -0.64 -9.06 23.68
N ALA A 547 -0.02 -8.33 22.76
CA ALA A 547 0.18 -6.90 22.90
C ALA A 547 0.05 -6.16 21.56
N LEU A 548 -0.21 -4.86 21.64
CA LEU A 548 -0.15 -3.94 20.51
C LEU A 548 0.86 -2.85 20.73
N HIS A 549 1.71 -2.65 19.75
CA HIS A 549 2.42 -1.38 19.57
C HIS A 549 1.47 -0.36 18.94
N LEU A 550 1.16 0.72 19.66
CA LEU A 550 0.40 1.86 19.16
C LEU A 550 1.35 2.81 18.43
N THR A 551 1.44 2.69 17.11
CA THR A 551 2.47 3.36 16.30
C THR A 551 2.39 4.88 16.34
N HIS A 552 1.22 5.46 16.61
CA HIS A 552 1.07 6.91 16.73
C HIS A 552 1.65 7.46 18.04
N SER A 553 1.82 6.65 19.09
CA SER A 553 2.28 7.08 20.43
C SER A 553 3.42 6.25 21.05
N ASP A 554 3.93 5.24 20.33
CA ASP A 554 4.92 4.25 20.78
C ASP A 554 4.55 3.54 22.09
N GLU A 555 3.26 3.44 22.41
CA GLU A 555 2.80 2.70 23.59
C GLU A 555 2.70 1.20 23.31
N ILE A 556 3.02 0.37 24.30
CA ILE A 556 2.71 -1.06 24.30
C ILE A 556 1.45 -1.30 25.12
N LEU A 557 0.34 -1.58 24.44
CA LEU A 557 -0.92 -1.97 25.06
C LEU A 557 -0.95 -3.49 25.24
N LEU A 558 -0.85 -3.94 26.49
CA LEU A 558 -1.07 -5.35 26.84
C LEU A 558 -2.57 -5.67 26.73
N LEU A 559 -2.88 -6.78 26.08
CA LEU A 559 -4.24 -7.27 25.89
C LEU A 559 -4.51 -8.43 26.85
N ASP A 560 -5.75 -8.49 27.33
CA ASP A 560 -6.30 -9.63 28.09
C ASP A 560 -5.50 -9.97 29.37
N ALA A 561 -4.81 -8.99 29.97
CA ALA A 561 -4.01 -9.14 31.18
C ALA A 561 -4.85 -9.60 32.39
N GLU A 562 -6.15 -9.31 32.39
CA GLU A 562 -7.14 -9.75 33.36
C GLU A 562 -7.45 -11.26 33.29
N THR A 563 -6.98 -11.97 32.26
CA THR A 563 -7.13 -13.42 32.11
C THR A 563 -5.94 -14.20 32.66
N LEU A 564 -4.86 -13.52 33.07
CA LEU A 564 -3.66 -14.15 33.61
C LEU A 564 -3.93 -14.87 34.94
N GLN A 565 -3.26 -16.00 35.15
CA GLN A 565 -3.20 -16.71 36.43
C GLN A 565 -2.53 -15.85 37.53
N ALA A 566 -2.74 -16.22 38.79
CA ALA A 566 -2.35 -15.41 39.94
C ALA A 566 -0.84 -15.13 40.01
N ASP A 567 -0.01 -16.13 39.68
CA ASP A 567 1.45 -16.05 39.66
C ASP A 567 1.95 -15.10 38.55
N ALA A 568 1.40 -15.20 37.34
CA ALA A 568 1.73 -14.34 36.21
C ALA A 568 1.26 -12.90 36.48
N ARG A 569 0.09 -12.73 37.08
CA ARG A 569 -0.46 -11.42 37.47
C ARG A 569 0.41 -10.73 38.52
N ALA A 570 0.99 -11.47 39.46
CA ALA A 570 1.89 -10.91 40.47
C ALA A 570 3.21 -10.37 39.86
N ARG A 571 3.69 -10.98 38.76
CA ARG A 571 4.91 -10.54 38.03
C ARG A 571 4.67 -9.40 37.04
N LEU A 572 3.42 -9.16 36.66
CA LEU A 572 3.04 -8.20 35.62
C LEU A 572 3.51 -6.76 35.86
N PRO A 573 3.47 -6.19 37.08
CA PRO A 573 3.90 -4.80 37.30
C PRO A 573 5.36 -4.54 36.91
N GLY A 574 6.25 -5.51 37.13
CA GLY A 574 7.65 -5.41 36.72
C GLY A 574 7.80 -5.31 35.20
N LEU A 575 7.15 -6.22 34.47
CA LEU A 575 7.12 -6.20 33.01
C LEU A 575 6.51 -4.89 32.48
N GLN A 576 5.42 -4.39 33.10
CA GLN A 576 4.81 -3.13 32.69
C GLN A 576 5.76 -1.93 32.84
N ALA A 577 6.54 -1.88 33.92
CA ALA A 577 7.54 -0.82 34.12
C ALA A 577 8.65 -0.87 33.05
N GLU A 578 9.12 -2.06 32.71
CA GLU A 578 10.10 -2.28 31.63
C GLU A 578 9.57 -1.82 30.26
N LEU A 579 8.33 -2.23 29.91
CA LEU A 579 7.70 -1.83 28.65
C LEU A 579 7.43 -0.32 28.58
N GLN A 580 7.09 0.31 29.72
CA GLN A 580 6.92 1.76 29.81
C GLN A 580 8.23 2.51 29.61
N ALA A 581 9.34 2.02 30.18
CA ALA A 581 10.66 2.60 29.98
C ALA A 581 11.08 2.51 28.50
N ALA A 582 10.88 1.36 27.86
CA ALA A 582 11.13 1.16 26.43
C ALA A 582 10.29 2.13 25.57
N SER A 583 8.99 2.24 25.86
CA SER A 583 8.06 3.14 25.17
C SER A 583 8.50 4.61 25.30
N ALA A 584 8.92 5.04 26.50
CA ALA A 584 9.38 6.40 26.74
C ALA A 584 10.67 6.73 25.97
N LEU A 585 11.61 5.79 25.91
CA LEU A 585 12.85 5.95 25.14
C LEU A 585 12.57 6.02 23.62
N ALA A 586 11.67 5.15 23.11
CA ALA A 586 11.24 5.18 21.71
C ALA A 586 10.57 6.53 21.34
N ARG A 587 9.61 7.00 22.15
CA ARG A 587 8.97 8.31 21.97
C ARG A 587 9.97 9.46 21.97
N LYS A 588 10.93 9.44 22.90
CA LYS A 588 11.97 10.48 22.99
C LYS A 588 12.79 10.57 21.71
N ARG A 589 13.18 9.41 21.14
CA ARG A 589 13.92 9.32 19.87
C ARG A 589 13.08 9.79 18.68
N ARG A 590 11.77 9.52 18.70
CA ARG A 590 10.85 9.87 17.62
C ARG A 590 10.35 11.32 17.68
N ALA A 591 10.37 11.96 18.84
CA ALA A 591 9.82 13.30 19.06
C ALA A 591 10.23 14.34 17.99
N PRO A 592 11.52 14.48 17.59
CA PRO A 592 11.93 15.43 16.57
C PRO A 592 11.28 15.16 15.20
N GLN A 593 11.03 13.89 14.87
CA GLN A 593 10.43 13.50 13.59
C GLN A 593 8.97 13.94 13.47
N VAL A 594 8.28 14.13 14.60
CA VAL A 594 6.88 14.59 14.66
C VAL A 594 6.73 16.04 15.12
N GLY A 595 7.83 16.82 15.08
CA GLY A 595 7.83 18.24 15.42
C GLY A 595 7.71 18.53 16.92
N LEU A 596 8.14 17.58 17.77
CA LEU A 596 8.14 17.71 19.23
C LEU A 596 9.58 17.83 19.76
N ALA A 597 9.76 18.66 20.79
CA ALA A 597 11.02 18.85 21.47
C ALA A 597 11.45 17.58 22.24
N PRO A 598 12.60 16.96 21.93
CA PRO A 598 13.04 15.69 22.55
C PRO A 598 13.40 15.81 24.04
N GLU A 599 13.73 17.01 24.51
CA GLU A 599 14.02 17.31 25.92
C GLU A 599 12.77 17.39 26.81
N ALA A 600 11.58 17.35 26.22
CA ALA A 600 10.34 17.34 26.98
C ALA A 600 10.21 16.04 27.80
N ASN A 601 9.59 16.14 28.98
CA ASN A 601 9.22 14.99 29.80
C ASN A 601 8.32 14.03 29.01
N ASP A 602 8.53 12.72 29.16
CA ASP A 602 7.76 11.68 28.48
C ASP A 602 6.24 11.84 28.64
N ALA A 603 5.74 12.22 29.82
CA ALA A 603 4.31 12.43 30.03
C ALA A 603 3.74 13.54 29.12
N ILE A 604 4.54 14.56 28.81
CA ILE A 604 4.18 15.64 27.88
C ILE A 604 4.22 15.12 26.44
N LEU A 605 5.27 14.39 26.07
CA LEU A 605 5.41 13.79 24.74
C LEU A 605 4.26 12.83 24.44
N LEU A 606 4.00 11.89 25.34
CA LEU A 606 2.90 10.93 25.27
C LEU A 606 1.55 11.63 25.09
N LYS A 607 1.27 12.63 25.92
CA LYS A 607 0.03 13.39 25.82
C LYS A 607 -0.10 14.06 24.45
N LYS A 608 0.94 14.72 23.96
CA LYS A 608 0.93 15.39 22.64
C LYS A 608 0.76 14.39 21.50
N MET A 609 1.43 13.23 21.54
CA MET A 609 1.30 12.19 20.52
C MET A 609 -0.11 11.59 20.49
N ARG A 610 -0.72 11.31 21.65
CA ARG A 610 -2.13 10.90 21.72
C ARG A 610 -3.06 11.99 21.21
N GLN A 611 -2.80 13.27 21.54
CA GLN A 611 -3.58 14.40 21.05
C GLN A 611 -3.57 14.49 19.53
N LYS A 612 -2.43 14.23 18.86
CA LYS A 612 -2.36 14.19 17.40
C LYS A 612 -3.25 13.10 16.79
N GLY A 613 -3.38 11.94 17.43
CA GLY A 613 -4.30 10.88 17.00
C GLY A 613 -5.78 11.23 17.22
N ASP A 614 -6.08 11.89 18.35
CA ASP A 614 -7.43 12.32 18.74
C ASP A 614 -7.93 13.57 17.98
N ASP A 615 -7.02 14.37 17.41
CA ASP A 615 -7.35 15.64 16.74
C ASP A 615 -7.88 15.38 15.33
N TRP A 616 -9.17 15.66 15.14
CA TRP A 616 -9.89 15.53 13.88
C TRP A 616 -9.42 16.50 12.78
N ALA A 617 -8.68 17.56 13.13
CA ALA A 617 -8.06 18.49 12.19
C ALA A 617 -6.60 18.10 11.85
N GLU A 618 -6.04 17.12 12.56
CA GLU A 618 -4.65 16.71 12.36
C GLU A 618 -4.51 15.95 11.03
N THR A 619 -3.76 16.56 10.12
CA THR A 619 -3.49 15.94 8.81
C THR A 619 -2.39 14.89 8.90
N ARG A 620 -1.52 14.99 9.91
CA ARG A 620 -0.31 14.19 10.13
C ARG A 620 -0.28 13.63 11.56
N PRO A 621 -1.15 12.66 11.88
CA PRO A 621 -1.13 12.00 13.19
C PRO A 621 0.21 11.28 13.42
N GLU A 622 0.73 10.63 12.37
CA GLU A 622 2.05 10.04 12.27
C GLU A 622 2.50 9.97 10.78
N TRP A 623 3.73 9.52 10.54
CA TRP A 623 4.31 9.38 9.19
C TRP A 623 4.12 7.98 8.56
N ALA A 624 3.47 7.07 9.27
CA ALA A 624 3.34 5.66 8.87
C ALA A 624 4.69 5.07 8.40
N LEU A 625 4.79 4.67 7.13
CA LEU A 625 5.93 3.95 6.59
C LEU A 625 6.83 4.86 5.73
N ALA A 626 6.68 6.20 5.84
CA ALA A 626 7.55 7.14 5.15
C ALA A 626 9.02 6.90 5.54
N GLY A 627 9.93 7.05 4.57
CA GLY A 627 11.35 6.76 4.75
C GLY A 627 11.76 5.28 4.70
N ASN A 628 10.84 4.32 4.53
CA ASN A 628 11.18 2.91 4.34
C ASN A 628 12.18 2.73 3.17
N ALA A 629 13.19 1.88 3.38
CA ALA A 629 14.26 1.66 2.40
C ALA A 629 14.82 0.23 2.41
N PHE A 630 14.66 -0.51 3.52
CA PHE A 630 15.27 -1.82 3.67
C PHE A 630 14.26 -2.89 4.05
N PHE A 631 14.46 -4.10 3.55
CA PHE A 631 13.90 -5.32 4.10
C PHE A 631 15.05 -6.23 4.50
N ILE A 632 15.13 -6.63 5.76
CA ILE A 632 16.24 -7.44 6.28
C ILE A 632 15.66 -8.76 6.81
N ALA A 633 16.09 -9.87 6.22
CA ALA A 633 15.82 -11.22 6.72
C ALA A 633 17.13 -11.83 7.19
N ALA A 634 17.39 -11.75 8.49
CA ALA A 634 18.62 -12.20 9.12
C ALA A 634 18.37 -12.48 10.61
N PRO A 635 19.28 -13.19 11.30
CA PRO A 635 19.19 -13.33 12.75
C PRO A 635 19.25 -11.96 13.43
N ARG A 636 18.49 -11.75 14.51
CA ARG A 636 18.52 -10.46 15.24
C ARG A 636 19.93 -10.03 15.65
N SER A 637 20.84 -10.96 15.93
CA SER A 637 22.23 -10.66 16.27
C SER A 637 22.95 -9.81 15.22
N LYS A 638 22.61 -9.94 13.92
CA LYS A 638 23.21 -9.13 12.85
C LYS A 638 22.73 -7.68 12.80
N THR A 639 21.61 -7.37 13.43
CA THR A 639 21.00 -6.03 13.39
C THR A 639 20.98 -5.34 14.74
N ARG A 640 21.29 -6.06 15.84
CA ARG A 640 21.11 -5.58 17.22
C ARG A 640 21.89 -4.31 17.52
N ARG A 641 23.10 -4.19 17.01
CA ARG A 641 24.02 -3.06 17.27
C ARG A 641 23.90 -1.92 16.27
N LEU A 642 23.01 -2.05 15.29
CA LEU A 642 22.84 -1.08 14.20
C LEU A 642 21.64 -0.17 14.48
N ASP A 643 21.81 1.13 14.26
CA ASP A 643 20.68 2.07 14.17
C ASP A 643 20.17 2.08 12.73
N LEU A 644 18.98 1.52 12.52
CA LEU A 644 18.35 1.44 11.20
C LEU A 644 17.41 2.61 10.91
N GLY A 645 17.33 3.59 11.83
CA GLY A 645 16.58 4.83 11.69
C GLY A 645 15.07 4.68 11.50
N GLY A 646 14.47 3.54 11.85
CA GLY A 646 13.06 3.24 11.54
C GLY A 646 12.80 3.06 10.05
N ARG A 647 13.80 2.62 9.27
CA ARG A 647 13.71 2.50 7.80
C ARG A 647 13.68 1.06 7.29
N ALA A 648 13.77 0.08 8.19
CA ALA A 648 13.92 -1.33 7.85
C ALA A 648 12.74 -2.17 8.30
N PHE A 649 12.17 -2.95 7.37
CA PHE A 649 11.33 -4.09 7.72
C PHE A 649 12.24 -5.20 8.24
N LEU A 650 12.05 -5.63 9.49
CA LEU A 650 12.95 -6.59 10.13
C LEU A 650 12.25 -7.94 10.31
N HIS A 651 12.68 -8.96 9.57
CA HIS A 651 12.17 -10.32 9.66
C HIS A 651 13.22 -11.25 10.27
N GLU A 652 12.83 -12.06 11.26
CA GLU A 652 13.71 -13.08 11.83
C GLU A 652 13.94 -14.20 10.82
N TYR A 653 15.19 -14.57 10.58
CA TYR A 653 15.52 -15.69 9.70
C TYR A 653 16.90 -16.26 10.04
N ASP A 654 16.97 -17.55 10.33
CA ASP A 654 18.22 -18.30 10.43
C ASP A 654 18.21 -19.44 9.40
N TRP A 655 19.13 -19.35 8.43
CA TRP A 655 19.26 -20.31 7.36
C TRP A 655 19.64 -21.71 7.85
N ARG A 656 20.27 -21.84 9.03
CA ARG A 656 20.66 -23.14 9.61
C ARG A 656 19.44 -23.94 10.03
N ALA A 657 18.43 -23.25 10.54
CA ALA A 657 17.16 -23.87 10.92
C ALA A 657 16.32 -24.26 9.70
N ASP A 658 16.61 -23.75 8.50
CA ASP A 658 15.79 -23.86 7.29
C ASP A 658 16.42 -24.80 6.25
N ALA A 659 16.81 -26.02 6.61
CA ALA A 659 17.64 -26.91 5.78
C ALA A 659 17.19 -27.04 4.31
N ASP A 660 15.88 -27.10 4.05
CA ASP A 660 15.28 -27.25 2.71
C ASP A 660 15.03 -25.91 1.97
N GLY A 661 15.23 -24.77 2.64
CA GLY A 661 15.00 -23.44 2.07
C GLY A 661 13.52 -23.05 1.93
N SER A 662 12.59 -23.84 2.47
CA SER A 662 11.14 -23.61 2.34
C SER A 662 10.70 -22.31 3.03
N ARG A 663 11.31 -21.95 4.16
CA ARG A 663 11.01 -20.68 4.84
C ARG A 663 11.56 -19.51 4.07
N LEU A 664 12.78 -19.62 3.52
CA LEU A 664 13.33 -18.57 2.67
C LEU A 664 12.45 -18.29 1.46
N GLN A 665 11.97 -19.34 0.79
CA GLN A 665 11.01 -19.22 -0.30
C GLN A 665 9.74 -18.48 0.15
N THR A 666 9.19 -18.83 1.32
CA THR A 666 8.02 -18.16 1.89
C THR A 666 8.28 -16.68 2.20
N ILE A 667 9.45 -16.35 2.75
CA ILE A 667 9.88 -14.97 3.05
C ILE A 667 9.98 -14.13 1.77
N LEU A 668 10.55 -14.69 0.70
CA LEU A 668 10.63 -14.06 -0.61
C LEU A 668 9.25 -13.87 -1.23
N ALA A 669 8.38 -14.89 -1.18
CA ALA A 669 7.09 -14.90 -1.86
C ALA A 669 6.06 -13.93 -1.25
N ALA A 670 6.10 -13.69 0.07
CA ALA A 670 5.10 -12.90 0.76
C ALA A 670 5.68 -11.68 1.50
N PRO A 671 6.41 -11.78 2.63
CA PRO A 671 6.96 -10.62 3.34
C PRO A 671 7.75 -9.64 2.48
N MET A 672 8.64 -10.15 1.61
CA MET A 672 9.43 -9.30 0.72
C MET A 672 8.55 -8.58 -0.31
N VAL A 673 7.57 -9.27 -0.92
CA VAL A 673 6.65 -8.67 -1.90
C VAL A 673 5.77 -7.60 -1.23
N VAL A 674 5.28 -7.84 -0.01
CA VAL A 674 4.51 -6.84 0.75
C VAL A 674 5.36 -5.61 1.07
N ALA A 675 6.61 -5.80 1.51
CA ALA A 675 7.54 -4.69 1.74
C ALA A 675 7.82 -3.89 0.45
N HIS A 676 8.00 -4.58 -0.67
CA HIS A 676 8.17 -3.95 -1.99
C HIS A 676 6.93 -3.14 -2.41
N TRP A 677 5.73 -3.69 -2.22
CA TRP A 677 4.46 -3.00 -2.49
C TRP A 677 4.31 -1.71 -1.70
N ILE A 678 4.62 -1.76 -0.41
CA ILE A 678 4.62 -0.57 0.44
C ILE A 678 5.66 0.43 -0.08
N ASN A 679 6.89 0.00 -0.34
CA ASN A 679 7.96 0.86 -0.83
C ASN A 679 7.57 1.58 -2.13
N MET A 680 7.05 0.84 -3.13
CA MET A 680 6.65 1.41 -4.41
C MET A 680 5.43 2.33 -4.32
N GLN A 681 4.51 2.13 -3.37
CA GLN A 681 3.40 3.06 -3.16
C GLN A 681 3.92 4.42 -2.69
N TYR A 682 4.82 4.44 -1.70
CA TYR A 682 5.41 5.68 -1.20
C TYR A 682 6.31 6.32 -2.27
N PHE A 683 7.05 5.51 -3.03
CA PHE A 683 7.84 5.95 -4.18
C PHE A 683 6.96 6.70 -5.18
N ALA A 684 5.88 6.05 -5.64
CA ALA A 684 4.99 6.59 -6.67
C ALA A 684 4.25 7.85 -6.20
N SER A 685 3.74 7.83 -4.97
CA SER A 685 3.08 9.00 -4.37
C SER A 685 4.05 10.18 -4.13
N THR A 686 5.36 9.95 -4.20
CA THR A 686 6.39 11.00 -4.09
C THR A 686 6.84 11.51 -5.45
N VAL A 687 7.09 10.60 -6.40
CA VAL A 687 7.62 10.95 -7.73
C VAL A 687 6.55 11.54 -8.64
N ASP A 688 5.33 11.00 -8.61
CA ASP A 688 4.18 11.53 -9.35
C ASP A 688 2.95 11.60 -8.44
N PRO A 689 2.92 12.58 -7.51
CA PRO A 689 1.82 12.74 -6.56
C PRO A 689 0.48 13.06 -7.25
N ARG A 690 0.51 13.54 -8.51
CA ARG A 690 -0.71 13.89 -9.26
C ARG A 690 -1.43 12.65 -9.78
N ARG A 691 -0.71 11.61 -10.22
CA ARG A 691 -1.32 10.39 -10.77
C ARG A 691 -1.37 9.25 -9.75
N PHE A 692 -0.32 9.09 -8.95
CA PHE A 692 -0.16 7.98 -8.02
C PHE A 692 -0.13 8.41 -6.55
N GLY A 693 -0.46 9.67 -6.26
CA GLY A 693 -0.80 10.15 -4.92
C GLY A 693 -2.31 10.27 -4.74
N SER A 694 -2.71 10.81 -3.60
CA SER A 694 -4.10 11.23 -3.38
C SER A 694 -4.27 12.73 -3.16
N GLY A 695 -3.32 13.53 -3.62
CA GLY A 695 -3.39 14.98 -3.52
C GLY A 695 -3.42 15.48 -2.08
N ASN A 696 -4.02 16.66 -1.88
CA ASN A 696 -4.11 17.31 -0.59
C ASN A 696 -5.23 16.72 0.27
N LYS A 697 -4.85 16.15 1.43
CA LYS A 697 -5.78 15.55 2.41
C LYS A 697 -6.91 16.49 2.85
N LEU A 698 -6.68 17.80 2.88
CA LEU A 698 -7.68 18.80 3.28
C LEU A 698 -8.84 18.92 2.27
N LEU A 699 -8.65 18.44 1.04
CA LEU A 699 -9.62 18.50 -0.04
C LEU A 699 -10.27 17.13 -0.31
N HIS A 700 -10.02 16.13 0.53
CA HIS A 700 -10.54 14.77 0.32
C HIS A 700 -12.06 14.72 0.49
N ASN A 701 -12.74 14.32 -0.56
CA ASN A 701 -14.15 13.96 -0.54
C ASN A 701 -14.30 12.45 -0.72
N VAL A 702 -14.87 11.77 0.27
CA VAL A 702 -15.08 10.32 0.24
C VAL A 702 -16.11 9.95 -0.81
N VAL A 703 -15.79 8.94 -1.63
CA VAL A 703 -16.60 8.44 -2.74
C VAL A 703 -17.16 7.06 -2.42
N GLY A 704 -18.46 6.85 -2.66
CA GLY A 704 -19.13 5.56 -2.52
C GLY A 704 -19.03 4.98 -1.10
N GLY A 705 -19.01 5.84 -0.09
CA GLY A 705 -18.88 5.50 1.33
C GLY A 705 -17.49 5.05 1.78
N ARG A 706 -16.79 4.25 0.96
CA ARG A 706 -15.50 3.63 1.30
C ARG A 706 -14.58 3.34 0.12
N ILE A 707 -14.96 3.66 -1.11
CA ILE A 707 -14.20 3.25 -2.30
C ILE A 707 -12.86 3.99 -2.37
N GLY A 708 -12.89 5.31 -2.23
CA GLY A 708 -11.69 6.15 -2.37
C GLY A 708 -12.04 7.60 -2.12
N VAL A 709 -11.19 8.51 -2.58
CA VAL A 709 -11.42 9.95 -2.45
C VAL A 709 -11.29 10.67 -3.79
N PHE A 710 -12.02 11.76 -3.94
CA PHE A 710 -11.68 12.83 -4.88
C PHE A 710 -10.89 13.91 -4.15
N GLU A 711 -10.03 14.62 -4.89
CA GLU A 711 -9.41 15.86 -4.42
C GLU A 711 -10.25 17.03 -4.92
N GLY A 712 -11.10 17.58 -4.06
CA GLY A 712 -12.13 18.55 -4.44
C GLY A 712 -13.40 17.88 -4.97
N ASN A 713 -14.15 18.58 -5.83
CA ASN A 713 -15.52 18.19 -6.20
C ASN A 713 -15.63 17.31 -7.45
N SER A 714 -14.52 17.09 -8.16
CA SER A 714 -14.49 16.37 -9.43
C SER A 714 -13.10 15.84 -9.74
N GLY A 715 -12.96 15.10 -10.84
CA GLY A 715 -11.71 14.49 -11.28
C GLY A 715 -11.74 12.98 -11.11
N ASP A 716 -10.59 12.36 -11.37
CA ASP A 716 -10.43 10.91 -11.24
C ASP A 716 -10.35 10.47 -9.76
N LEU A 717 -10.62 9.19 -9.51
CA LEU A 717 -10.44 8.59 -8.20
C LEU A 717 -8.96 8.66 -7.80
N ARG A 718 -8.69 9.03 -6.55
CA ARG A 718 -7.32 9.09 -6.02
C ARG A 718 -6.94 7.77 -5.34
N ILE A 719 -5.86 7.14 -5.79
CA ILE A 719 -5.47 5.78 -5.37
C ILE A 719 -4.21 5.69 -4.50
N GLY A 720 -3.48 6.80 -4.33
CA GLY A 720 -2.23 6.81 -3.58
C GLY A 720 -2.31 7.38 -2.18
N LEU A 721 -1.15 7.80 -1.65
CA LEU A 721 -1.04 8.48 -0.36
C LEU A 721 -1.17 9.99 -0.52
N ALA A 722 -1.73 10.64 0.51
CA ALA A 722 -1.85 12.09 0.50
C ALA A 722 -0.48 12.77 0.56
N TRP A 723 -0.38 13.98 0.01
CA TRP A 723 0.86 14.76 0.06
C TRP A 723 1.38 14.94 1.48
N GLN A 724 0.48 15.09 2.45
CA GLN A 724 0.80 15.19 3.87
C GLN A 724 1.42 13.92 4.48
N SER A 725 1.32 12.76 3.81
CA SER A 725 1.95 11.51 4.25
C SER A 725 3.40 11.37 3.79
N VAL A 726 3.81 12.10 2.75
CA VAL A 726 5.17 12.02 2.16
C VAL A 726 5.96 13.32 2.26
N HIS A 727 5.30 14.45 2.59
CA HIS A 727 5.91 15.77 2.64
C HIS A 727 5.44 16.60 3.85
N ASP A 728 6.37 17.28 4.51
CA ASP A 728 6.09 18.10 5.71
C ASP A 728 5.72 19.56 5.44
N GLY A 729 5.85 19.99 4.18
CA GLY A 729 5.62 21.37 3.74
C GLY A 729 6.92 22.08 3.36
N GLN A 730 8.07 21.55 3.76
CA GLN A 730 9.39 22.06 3.41
C GLN A 730 10.24 21.02 2.68
N ARG A 731 10.16 19.75 3.09
CA ARG A 731 10.98 18.65 2.57
C ARG A 731 10.17 17.37 2.43
N LEU A 732 10.65 16.51 1.54
CA LEU A 732 10.20 15.13 1.46
C LEU A 732 10.60 14.38 2.73
N ARG A 733 9.63 13.67 3.31
CA ARG A 733 9.82 12.73 4.43
C ARG A 733 10.08 11.31 3.94
N HIS A 734 9.72 11.02 2.69
CA HIS A 734 10.08 9.78 2.01
C HIS A 734 10.97 10.12 0.81
N ALA A 735 12.21 9.67 0.84
CA ALA A 735 13.04 9.61 -0.36
C ALA A 735 12.58 8.40 -1.19
N PRO A 736 12.18 8.58 -2.46
CA PRO A 736 11.69 7.50 -3.30
C PRO A 736 12.86 6.62 -3.74
N LEU A 737 13.25 5.65 -2.91
CA LEU A 737 14.35 4.72 -3.15
C LEU A 737 13.80 3.31 -3.36
N ARG A 738 14.31 2.58 -4.36
CA ARG A 738 13.96 1.16 -4.52
C ARG A 738 14.48 0.36 -3.34
N LEU A 739 13.61 -0.50 -2.80
CA LEU A 739 13.89 -1.33 -1.62
C LEU A 739 15.19 -2.14 -1.75
N ALA A 740 16.07 -2.04 -0.74
CA ALA A 740 17.18 -2.97 -0.55
C ALA A 740 16.76 -4.15 0.30
N VAL A 741 16.70 -5.33 -0.31
CA VAL A 741 16.39 -6.61 0.33
C VAL A 741 17.70 -7.27 0.74
N CYS A 742 18.01 -7.30 2.04
CA CYS A 742 19.24 -7.85 2.60
C CYS A 742 18.95 -9.19 3.29
N ILE A 743 19.54 -10.28 2.83
CA ILE A 743 19.27 -11.62 3.36
C ILE A 743 20.56 -12.32 3.80
N ASP A 744 20.56 -12.82 5.04
CA ASP A 744 21.66 -13.65 5.57
C ASP A 744 21.39 -15.14 5.30
N ALA A 745 21.77 -15.60 4.12
CA ALA A 745 21.78 -17.01 3.74
C ALA A 745 22.93 -17.27 2.76
N PRO A 746 23.47 -18.51 2.72
CA PRO A 746 24.45 -18.90 1.72
C PRO A 746 24.00 -18.54 0.29
N PRO A 747 24.87 -17.98 -0.57
CA PRO A 747 24.50 -17.46 -1.89
C PRO A 747 23.76 -18.48 -2.77
N GLU A 748 24.18 -19.74 -2.73
CA GLU A 748 23.58 -20.85 -3.48
C GLU A 748 22.15 -21.17 -3.01
N LYS A 749 21.91 -21.11 -1.69
CA LYS A 749 20.60 -21.35 -1.09
C LYS A 749 19.62 -20.23 -1.44
N LEU A 750 20.09 -18.98 -1.37
CA LEU A 750 19.28 -17.83 -1.75
C LEU A 750 18.98 -17.81 -3.25
N ALA A 751 19.94 -18.16 -4.10
CA ALA A 751 19.73 -18.30 -5.54
C ALA A 751 18.68 -19.39 -5.86
N ALA A 752 18.76 -20.55 -5.19
CA ALA A 752 17.78 -21.63 -5.36
C ALA A 752 16.37 -21.21 -4.91
N ALA A 753 16.26 -20.53 -3.76
CA ALA A 753 14.98 -20.03 -3.26
C ALA A 753 14.38 -18.95 -4.18
N LEU A 754 15.21 -18.07 -4.74
CA LEU A 754 14.78 -17.06 -5.72
C LEU A 754 14.31 -17.71 -7.02
N ALA A 755 15.04 -18.71 -7.53
CA ALA A 755 14.68 -19.43 -8.75
C ALA A 755 13.33 -20.16 -8.63
N ALA A 756 12.98 -20.63 -7.43
CA ALA A 756 11.69 -21.27 -7.15
C ALA A 756 10.51 -20.28 -7.10
N GLN A 757 10.76 -18.97 -7.09
CA GLN A 757 9.76 -17.94 -6.87
C GLN A 757 9.72 -16.94 -8.04
N PRO A 758 8.86 -17.15 -9.07
CA PRO A 758 8.87 -16.35 -10.30
C PRO A 758 8.69 -14.85 -10.08
N ILE A 759 7.78 -14.45 -9.18
CA ILE A 759 7.50 -13.04 -8.91
C ILE A 759 8.70 -12.37 -8.19
N PRO A 760 9.21 -12.88 -7.06
CA PRO A 760 10.45 -12.39 -6.45
C PRO A 760 11.62 -12.30 -7.42
N ARG A 761 11.81 -13.32 -8.26
CA ARG A 761 12.85 -13.33 -9.29
C ARG A 761 12.69 -12.18 -10.28
N GLN A 762 11.49 -11.99 -10.84
CA GLN A 762 11.20 -10.88 -11.74
C GLN A 762 11.52 -9.53 -11.08
N LEU A 763 11.12 -9.31 -9.82
CA LEU A 763 11.37 -8.06 -9.13
C LEU A 763 12.87 -7.76 -8.97
N ALA A 764 13.68 -8.78 -8.70
CA ALA A 764 15.13 -8.64 -8.58
C ALA A 764 15.81 -8.46 -9.94
N GLU A 765 15.51 -9.33 -10.93
CA GLU A 765 16.16 -9.30 -12.25
C GLU A 765 15.78 -8.07 -13.07
N ASN A 766 14.55 -7.57 -12.94
CA ASN A 766 14.10 -6.36 -13.61
C ASN A 766 14.42 -5.07 -12.83
N GLY A 767 15.09 -5.17 -11.67
CA GLY A 767 15.55 -4.01 -10.91
C GLY A 767 14.43 -3.18 -10.27
N TRP A 768 13.30 -3.81 -9.91
CA TRP A 768 12.24 -3.17 -9.11
C TRP A 768 12.59 -3.08 -7.62
N LEU A 769 13.54 -3.90 -7.19
CA LEU A 769 14.21 -3.88 -5.89
C LEU A 769 15.67 -4.32 -6.07
N HIS A 770 16.50 -4.11 -5.06
CA HIS A 770 17.89 -4.58 -5.05
C HIS A 770 18.05 -5.71 -4.04
N LEU A 771 18.43 -6.90 -4.49
CA LEU A 771 18.64 -8.07 -3.63
C LEU A 771 20.12 -8.20 -3.27
N TYR A 772 20.43 -8.14 -1.98
CA TYR A 772 21.76 -8.31 -1.41
C TYR A 772 21.82 -9.58 -0.56
N CYS A 773 22.80 -10.43 -0.85
CA CYS A 773 23.26 -11.47 0.07
C CYS A 773 24.28 -10.83 1.02
N VAL A 774 23.98 -10.85 2.32
CA VAL A 774 24.84 -10.32 3.38
C VAL A 774 25.50 -11.45 4.19
N HIS A 775 25.64 -12.62 3.57
CA HIS A 775 26.34 -13.77 4.12
C HIS A 775 27.82 -13.73 3.72
N GLY A 776 28.72 -13.75 4.71
CA GLY A 776 30.16 -13.60 4.51
C GLY A 776 30.69 -12.19 4.83
N GLU A 777 31.95 -11.92 4.47
CA GLU A 777 32.68 -10.71 4.86
C GLU A 777 32.29 -9.46 4.06
N THR A 778 31.82 -9.65 2.83
CA THR A 778 31.45 -8.59 1.89
C THR A 778 30.10 -8.88 1.26
N PRO A 779 29.25 -7.87 1.04
CA PRO A 779 27.94 -8.09 0.42
C PRO A 779 28.09 -8.48 -1.05
N LEU A 780 27.12 -9.26 -1.53
CA LEU A 780 26.93 -9.60 -2.94
C LEU A 780 25.57 -9.08 -3.39
N ARG A 781 25.48 -8.46 -4.57
CA ARG A 781 24.21 -8.06 -5.19
C ARG A 781 23.81 -9.04 -6.29
N TRP A 782 22.52 -9.31 -6.42
CA TRP A 782 21.95 -10.05 -7.54
C TRP A 782 21.78 -9.13 -8.76
N HIS A 783 22.36 -9.51 -9.91
CA HIS A 783 22.28 -8.71 -11.14
C HIS A 783 21.20 -9.19 -12.11
N ALA A 784 20.78 -8.29 -13.01
CA ALA A 784 19.76 -8.54 -14.03
C ALA A 784 20.10 -9.70 -14.99
N GLU A 785 21.38 -9.91 -15.27
CA GLU A 785 21.89 -11.02 -16.09
C GLU A 785 21.82 -12.38 -15.36
N GLY A 786 21.42 -12.38 -14.09
CA GLY A 786 21.48 -13.51 -13.18
C GLY A 786 22.84 -13.60 -12.48
N GLY A 787 22.81 -14.05 -11.22
CA GLY A 787 24.01 -14.33 -10.43
C GLY A 787 24.47 -13.21 -9.51
N TRP A 788 25.43 -13.56 -8.65
CA TRP A 788 25.99 -12.72 -7.61
C TRP A 788 27.25 -12.00 -8.09
N LYS A 789 27.33 -10.69 -7.88
CA LYS A 789 28.56 -9.91 -8.09
C LYS A 789 28.81 -9.01 -6.88
N HIS A 790 30.06 -8.59 -6.69
CA HIS A 790 30.39 -7.52 -5.74
C HIS A 790 30.05 -6.17 -6.39
N ASP A 791 29.50 -5.27 -5.57
CA ASP A 791 29.26 -3.88 -5.95
C ASP A 791 30.52 -3.02 -5.83
#